data_AF-A0AAQ6ICF3-F1
#
_entry.id   AF-A0AAQ6ICF3-F1
#
_cell.length_a   1.000
_cell.length_b   1.000
_cell.length_c   1.000
_cell.angle_alpha   90.00
_cell.angle_beta   90.00
_cell.angle_gamma   90.00
#
_symmetry.space_group_name_H-M   'P 1'
#
loop_
_entity.id
_entity.type
_entity.pdbx_description
1 polymer ?
#
loop_
_entity_poly.entity_id
_entity_poly.type
_entity_poly.pdbx_seq_one_letter_code
_entity_poly.pdbx_strand_id
1 'polypeptide(L)'
;SPSLFSSSHNSGGWSPLVSDRYQWLEVDLGRRTQITAVATQGRYGSSDWLTAYLLMFSDTGHNWRQHRQEDSLGAFPGNSNADTVVQYKLERPVIARYLRLIPLDWNPTGRIGLRLEIYGCRYTSDVANFDGSSSLIYKLSVRPVPTAVEIISLKFKTLKNSGTLLHAERQRDHSLTLVLEKGRLLLYHQQGTLLLSLGSLLDDQHWHHVKLERLHTHLNLTVDKNTQQVYIPAELSQSDIHQKPILSNRNFHGCLENLLFNDLNLIDLAKQNSPQVTVMGNVTFSCVEPVSVAVTFTDSQSFLQLPGLTSWSSGVVSVALQFRTWNKAGLLLTFDLPQQDSTVWLYLSETRLRLQISKMGRTVLELSAGSGLNDGQWHSVKLISRQDRLSITVDKDEGATAHTSIPLPLTTDSQLFFGGKKTCIIWAFSRQCRNPFKVFQGCMRLLTLDDQCVDLIKVQQRLLGNYSRLQIDICGITDRCSPSHCEHGGRCTQSWSTFHCNCSNSGYRGATCHSSTYEQSCEAYKHKGNTSGYYYIDVDGSGPVKPHLIYCNMTEDRAWMVIQHNNTDLTRVYSSPEKSQHLANFDYASEEEQLAGIISQSEHCEQELSYLCRKSRLLNTAEGAPFSWWVGGPGPGQVQTYWGGAVPGSRQCACGLQDNCVDSNHHCNCDADYDQWANDSGLLTHKETLPVRSLVLGDIQRPGSEAAYKVGPLHCHGDKNFWNAAFFDKETSYLHFPTFHGELNADISFLFKTTSSSGVFLENLGIKDFIRIELRSSLEVVFSFDVGNGPLEVRVETSVPLNDNRWHIVRAERNVKEAFLRVDGFPAATQEAPPDGHIHLQLNSQLFIGGTASRQKGFLGCIRSLQLNGVTLDLEERAKITPGVRPGCPGHCSSYGSLCQNQGRCAEKANGFSCDCGQSAYTGAFCHEEVSASFKATTSIAYILNEPYQLSRNSSAWPSSIYSDMTLRGENISLGFRTSQSPALLLYVNSFYREYLALLINNHGDKDQKDLCLSLVIFHLFKNVILRICLCHHFQSMSSICKAFTLTDGTYIIFQIDQNAKEDFNLTSDVEFNSIKSLILGRVQDLSGLASLGFTGCLSAVRFNSISPLKAALLHPDSPVIVTGPLAQSSCGSSSPANPYAAETTHSSSGIFKLYCQPLVNAIRSDSALIGGVIAVVIFVTVSALAIMARFICSRKETYRSQEVKAVQPEEGHEFPFSNQADSQSAPSENQKEYFI
;
A
#
# COMPACT_ATOMS: atom_id res chain seq x y z
N SER A 1 -8.15 46.71 -29.77
CA SER A 1 -9.50 46.60 -29.18
C SER A 1 -10.53 46.42 -30.28
N PRO A 2 -11.33 45.34 -30.28
CA PRO A 2 -12.56 45.27 -31.06
C PRO A 2 -13.64 46.18 -30.44
N SER A 3 -14.58 46.66 -31.24
CA SER A 3 -15.59 47.64 -30.84
C SER A 3 -16.80 47.03 -30.13
N LEU A 4 -17.18 47.60 -28.98
CA LEU A 4 -18.52 47.48 -28.40
C LEU A 4 -19.53 48.22 -29.31
N PHE A 5 -20.13 47.51 -30.27
CA PHE A 5 -21.20 48.07 -31.11
C PHE A 5 -22.52 48.17 -30.34
N SER A 6 -22.79 49.34 -29.76
CA SER A 6 -24.10 49.70 -29.22
C SER A 6 -25.06 50.09 -30.35
N SER A 7 -25.57 49.10 -31.10
CA SER A 7 -26.54 49.32 -32.19
C SER A 7 -27.99 49.10 -31.72
N SER A 8 -28.49 50.06 -30.94
CA SER A 8 -29.90 50.51 -30.86
C SER A 8 -31.07 49.51 -30.73
N HIS A 9 -30.84 48.26 -30.33
CA HIS A 9 -31.90 47.36 -29.83
C HIS A 9 -31.45 46.66 -28.53
N ASN A 10 -31.81 47.28 -27.40
CA ASN A 10 -31.30 46.94 -26.06
C ASN A 10 -31.70 45.54 -25.58
N SER A 11 -30.77 44.60 -25.70
CA SER A 11 -30.79 43.25 -25.09
C SER A 11 -29.47 43.08 -24.35
N GLY A 12 -29.41 43.61 -23.13
CA GLY A 12 -28.16 43.89 -22.40
C GLY A 12 -27.32 42.64 -22.10
N GLY A 13 -26.04 42.70 -22.45
CA GLY A 13 -25.04 41.66 -22.24
C GLY A 13 -23.92 41.71 -23.28
N TRP A 14 -22.77 41.13 -22.96
CA TRP A 14 -21.72 40.79 -23.92
C TRP A 14 -22.12 39.53 -24.71
N SER A 15 -21.81 39.51 -26.00
CA SER A 15 -21.89 38.34 -26.86
C SER A 15 -20.87 38.50 -28.00
N PRO A 16 -19.97 37.53 -28.25
CA PRO A 16 -18.97 37.63 -29.31
C PRO A 16 -19.57 37.38 -30.70
N LEU A 17 -18.95 37.96 -31.74
CA LEU A 17 -19.37 37.84 -33.14
C LEU A 17 -19.37 36.37 -33.63
N VAL A 18 -18.44 35.57 -33.11
CA VAL A 18 -18.31 34.13 -33.38
C VAL A 18 -18.29 33.42 -32.03
N SER A 19 -19.07 32.35 -31.87
CA SER A 19 -18.98 31.48 -30.69
C SER A 19 -18.03 30.32 -30.96
N ASP A 20 -16.74 30.51 -30.64
CA ASP A 20 -15.72 29.45 -30.65
C ASP A 20 -14.99 29.39 -29.30
N ARG A 21 -14.14 28.37 -29.10
CA ARG A 21 -13.36 28.15 -27.86
C ARG A 21 -12.20 29.13 -27.67
N TYR A 22 -12.14 30.21 -28.45
CA TYR A 22 -11.12 31.25 -28.36
C TYR A 22 -11.73 32.63 -28.07
N GLN A 23 -12.97 32.69 -27.56
CA GLN A 23 -13.58 33.91 -27.06
C GLN A 23 -13.31 34.10 -25.56
N TRP A 24 -13.23 35.35 -25.11
CA TRP A 24 -13.18 35.69 -23.69
C TRP A 24 -13.73 37.10 -23.44
N LEU A 25 -14.24 37.34 -22.23
CA LEU A 25 -14.53 38.67 -21.70
C LEU A 25 -13.43 39.05 -20.72
N GLU A 26 -12.92 40.28 -20.80
CA GLU A 26 -11.81 40.77 -19.98
C GLU A 26 -12.19 42.09 -19.30
N VAL A 27 -11.78 42.24 -18.03
CA VAL A 27 -12.09 43.39 -17.17
C VAL A 27 -10.81 43.85 -16.48
N ASP A 28 -10.46 45.12 -16.65
CA ASP A 28 -9.45 45.83 -15.86
C ASP A 28 -10.14 46.55 -14.70
N LEU A 29 -9.82 46.18 -13.46
CA LEU A 29 -10.36 46.81 -12.24
C LEU A 29 -9.64 48.13 -11.89
N GLY A 30 -8.69 48.57 -12.73
CA GLY A 30 -7.87 49.78 -12.60
C GLY A 30 -6.77 49.70 -11.55
N ARG A 31 -6.89 48.77 -10.59
CA ARG A 31 -5.94 48.52 -9.49
C ARG A 31 -6.09 47.09 -8.96
N ARG A 32 -5.10 46.63 -8.20
CA ARG A 32 -5.17 45.34 -7.50
C ARG A 32 -6.33 45.36 -6.49
N THR A 33 -7.14 44.32 -6.57
CA THR A 33 -8.42 44.14 -5.89
C THR A 33 -8.46 42.73 -5.34
N GLN A 34 -8.88 42.57 -4.09
CA GLN A 34 -9.13 41.28 -3.48
C GLN A 34 -10.56 40.85 -3.85
N ILE A 35 -10.65 39.99 -4.87
CA ILE A 35 -11.88 39.50 -5.46
C ILE A 35 -12.39 38.32 -4.63
N THR A 36 -13.67 38.35 -4.26
CA THR A 36 -14.29 37.41 -3.31
C THR A 36 -15.47 36.63 -3.90
N ALA A 37 -16.12 37.14 -4.95
CA ALA A 37 -17.15 36.42 -5.70
C ALA A 37 -17.28 36.97 -7.13
N VAL A 38 -17.85 36.17 -8.01
CA VAL A 38 -18.24 36.54 -9.38
C VAL A 38 -19.69 36.11 -9.59
N ALA A 39 -20.49 36.89 -10.30
CA ALA A 39 -21.82 36.48 -10.72
C ALA A 39 -22.00 36.60 -12.23
N THR A 40 -22.67 35.60 -12.82
CA THR A 40 -23.00 35.55 -14.24
C THR A 40 -24.51 35.54 -14.43
N GLN A 41 -24.98 36.14 -15.51
CA GLN A 41 -26.38 36.08 -15.96
C GLN A 41 -26.38 35.98 -17.49
N GLY A 42 -27.33 35.25 -18.09
CA GLY A 42 -27.44 35.19 -19.55
C GLY A 42 -27.79 36.55 -20.18
N ARG A 43 -27.76 36.67 -21.51
CA ARG A 43 -28.13 37.92 -22.19
C ARG A 43 -29.67 38.07 -22.21
N TYR A 44 -30.17 39.19 -21.68
CA TYR A 44 -31.60 39.43 -21.48
C TYR A 44 -32.42 39.24 -22.77
N GLY A 45 -33.52 38.49 -22.67
CA GLY A 45 -34.50 38.30 -23.75
C GLY A 45 -33.96 37.52 -24.96
N SER A 46 -33.02 36.61 -24.77
CA SER A 46 -32.37 35.86 -25.87
C SER A 46 -32.07 34.40 -25.49
N SER A 47 -31.69 33.57 -26.47
CA SER A 47 -31.11 32.25 -26.22
C SER A 47 -29.59 32.29 -25.94
N ASP A 48 -28.96 33.48 -25.91
CA ASP A 48 -27.52 33.64 -25.74
C ASP A 48 -27.13 33.60 -24.24
N TRP A 49 -26.69 32.45 -23.74
CA TRP A 49 -26.09 32.31 -22.39
C TRP A 49 -25.03 31.21 -22.33
N LEU A 50 -23.99 31.43 -21.52
CA LEU A 50 -22.98 30.41 -21.20
C LEU A 50 -23.45 29.45 -20.09
N THR A 51 -23.00 28.19 -20.17
CA THR A 51 -23.37 27.10 -19.24
C THR A 51 -22.17 26.60 -18.42
N ALA A 52 -20.94 26.86 -18.86
CA ALA A 52 -19.72 26.65 -18.09
C ALA A 52 -18.61 27.65 -18.50
N TYR A 53 -17.72 28.03 -17.57
CA TYR A 53 -16.64 28.99 -17.83
C TYR A 53 -15.39 28.78 -16.96
N LEU A 54 -14.23 29.22 -17.45
CA LEU A 54 -13.00 29.38 -16.65
C LEU A 54 -12.86 30.83 -16.15
N LEU A 55 -12.21 31.01 -15.00
CA LEU A 55 -11.73 32.32 -14.53
C LEU A 55 -10.20 32.37 -14.57
N MET A 56 -9.68 33.42 -15.19
CA MET A 56 -8.26 33.72 -15.31
C MET A 56 -7.96 35.09 -14.67
N PHE A 57 -6.81 35.21 -14.03
CA PHE A 57 -6.42 36.40 -13.26
C PHE A 57 -5.00 36.86 -13.62
N SER A 58 -4.75 38.17 -13.52
CA SER A 58 -3.45 38.77 -13.77
C SER A 58 -3.26 40.11 -13.02
N ASP A 59 -2.01 40.48 -12.73
CA ASP A 59 -1.63 41.84 -12.27
C ASP A 59 -1.39 42.82 -13.45
N THR A 60 -0.87 42.33 -14.58
CA THR A 60 -0.41 43.12 -15.75
C THR A 60 -1.33 43.12 -16.98
N GLY A 61 -2.28 42.20 -17.08
CA GLY A 61 -3.00 41.87 -18.32
C GLY A 61 -2.31 40.79 -19.16
N HIS A 62 -1.20 40.23 -18.66
CA HIS A 62 -0.36 39.21 -19.29
C HIS A 62 0.09 38.14 -18.28
N ASN A 63 0.57 37.00 -18.78
CA ASN A 63 0.94 35.84 -17.96
C ASN A 63 -0.23 35.44 -17.03
N TRP A 64 -1.27 34.86 -17.62
CA TRP A 64 -2.54 34.63 -16.96
C TRP A 64 -2.53 33.37 -16.10
N ARG A 65 -2.87 33.51 -14.81
CA ARG A 65 -3.07 32.36 -13.91
C ARG A 65 -4.53 31.91 -13.96
N GLN A 66 -4.77 30.64 -14.27
CA GLN A 66 -6.09 30.02 -14.09
C GLN A 66 -6.38 29.93 -12.59
N HIS A 67 -7.58 30.32 -12.15
CA HIS A 67 -8.05 29.99 -10.81
C HIS A 67 -8.56 28.54 -10.81
N ARG A 68 -7.97 27.72 -9.95
CA ARG A 68 -8.41 26.36 -9.63
C ARG A 68 -8.70 26.32 -8.14
N GLN A 69 -9.84 25.74 -7.79
CA GLN A 69 -10.22 25.43 -6.41
C GLN A 69 -9.66 24.04 -6.05
N GLU A 70 -9.63 23.66 -4.77
CA GLU A 70 -9.40 22.25 -4.44
C GLU A 70 -10.55 21.37 -4.97
N ASP A 71 -11.78 21.91 -4.93
CA ASP A 71 -13.01 21.23 -5.37
C ASP A 71 -13.63 21.83 -6.63
N SER A 72 -12.82 22.07 -7.68
CA SER A 72 -13.38 22.32 -9.02
C SER A 72 -12.47 21.87 -10.16
N LEU A 73 -13.09 21.44 -11.27
CA LEU A 73 -12.48 21.18 -12.59
C LEU A 73 -11.78 22.41 -13.22
N GLY A 74 -11.54 23.48 -12.45
CA GLY A 74 -11.23 24.83 -12.93
C GLY A 74 -12.39 25.50 -13.71
N ALA A 75 -13.47 24.75 -13.96
CA ALA A 75 -14.68 25.16 -14.64
C ALA A 75 -15.78 25.49 -13.62
N PHE A 76 -16.31 26.70 -13.71
CA PHE A 76 -17.41 27.19 -12.90
C PHE A 76 -18.74 26.95 -13.64
N PRO A 77 -19.80 26.48 -12.95
CA PRO A 77 -21.12 26.33 -13.55
C PRO A 77 -21.68 27.70 -13.94
N GLY A 78 -22.15 27.80 -15.18
CA GLY A 78 -22.79 28.98 -15.75
C GLY A 78 -24.31 29.00 -15.54
N ASN A 79 -25.00 29.67 -16.45
CA ASN A 79 -26.44 29.91 -16.37
C ASN A 79 -27.23 28.79 -17.07
N SER A 80 -28.42 28.48 -16.55
CA SER A 80 -29.37 27.55 -17.18
C SER A 80 -30.35 28.24 -18.14
N ASN A 81 -30.43 29.57 -18.11
CA ASN A 81 -31.33 30.41 -18.90
C ASN A 81 -30.80 31.87 -18.97
N ALA A 82 -31.54 32.74 -19.64
CA ALA A 82 -31.17 34.14 -19.85
C ALA A 82 -31.17 35.02 -18.58
N ASP A 83 -31.95 34.68 -17.55
CA ASP A 83 -32.41 35.65 -16.55
C ASP A 83 -32.06 35.30 -15.10
N THR A 84 -31.82 34.03 -14.75
CA THR A 84 -31.34 33.66 -13.41
C THR A 84 -29.87 34.03 -13.24
N VAL A 85 -29.58 34.90 -12.26
CA VAL A 85 -28.21 35.17 -11.81
C VAL A 85 -27.64 33.94 -11.11
N VAL A 86 -26.42 33.54 -11.47
CA VAL A 86 -25.64 32.49 -10.83
C VAL A 86 -24.42 33.15 -10.20
N GLN A 87 -24.39 33.22 -8.87
CA GLN A 87 -23.27 33.78 -8.12
C GLN A 87 -22.39 32.65 -7.58
N TYR A 88 -21.08 32.76 -7.82
CA TYR A 88 -20.08 31.87 -7.26
C TYR A 88 -19.17 32.65 -6.31
N LYS A 89 -19.13 32.23 -5.03
CA LYS A 89 -18.24 32.80 -4.01
C LYS A 89 -16.93 32.04 -4.00
N LEU A 90 -15.81 32.75 -4.10
CA LEU A 90 -14.48 32.15 -4.03
C LEU A 90 -14.16 31.84 -2.56
N GLU A 91 -13.87 30.57 -2.23
CA GLU A 91 -13.42 30.18 -0.87
C GLU A 91 -12.17 30.95 -0.44
N ARG A 92 -11.20 31.05 -1.36
CA ARG A 92 -9.94 31.75 -1.17
C ARG A 92 -9.93 32.99 -2.08
N PRO A 93 -10.04 34.22 -1.52
CA PRO A 93 -10.06 35.44 -2.32
C PRO A 93 -8.80 35.62 -3.18
N VAL A 94 -8.98 36.08 -4.42
CA VAL A 94 -7.88 36.26 -5.39
C VAL A 94 -7.51 37.73 -5.47
N ILE A 95 -6.22 38.05 -5.28
CA ILE A 95 -5.68 39.40 -5.46
C ILE A 95 -5.19 39.55 -6.90
N ALA A 96 -5.87 40.39 -7.68
CA ALA A 96 -5.52 40.67 -9.08
C ALA A 96 -5.98 42.07 -9.51
N ARG A 97 -5.48 42.57 -10.64
CA ARG A 97 -6.01 43.77 -11.30
C ARG A 97 -6.93 43.42 -12.47
N TYR A 98 -6.60 42.38 -13.22
CA TYR A 98 -7.30 41.93 -14.39
C TYR A 98 -7.99 40.59 -14.15
N LEU A 99 -9.24 40.48 -14.61
CA LEU A 99 -10.01 39.23 -14.65
C LEU A 99 -10.41 38.95 -16.10
N ARG A 100 -10.21 37.72 -16.57
CA ARG A 100 -10.64 37.24 -17.88
C ARG A 100 -11.48 35.98 -17.71
N LEU A 101 -12.72 36.01 -18.19
CA LEU A 101 -13.65 34.89 -18.20
C LEU A 101 -13.62 34.23 -19.58
N ILE A 102 -13.36 32.93 -19.63
CA ILE A 102 -13.32 32.14 -20.88
C ILE A 102 -14.51 31.17 -20.87
N PRO A 103 -15.50 31.32 -21.76
CA PRO A 103 -16.60 30.36 -21.91
C PRO A 103 -16.07 28.99 -22.36
N LEU A 104 -16.55 27.93 -21.74
CA LEU A 104 -16.26 26.55 -22.14
C LEU A 104 -17.39 25.99 -23.01
N ASP A 105 -18.62 26.10 -22.50
CA ASP A 105 -19.85 25.65 -23.13
C ASP A 105 -20.96 26.71 -22.94
N TRP A 106 -21.96 26.66 -23.81
CA TRP A 106 -23.09 27.59 -23.87
C TRP A 106 -24.33 26.86 -24.38
N ASN A 107 -25.48 27.54 -24.35
CA ASN A 107 -26.74 27.00 -24.88
C ASN A 107 -26.59 26.54 -26.35
N PRO A 108 -26.82 25.25 -26.69
CA PRO A 108 -26.73 24.75 -28.06
C PRO A 108 -27.79 25.34 -29.01
N THR A 109 -28.82 26.01 -28.48
CA THR A 109 -29.86 26.73 -29.25
C THR A 109 -29.63 28.25 -29.34
N GLY A 110 -28.44 28.72 -28.94
CA GLY A 110 -28.05 30.12 -28.99
C GLY A 110 -26.53 30.29 -29.14
N ARG A 111 -26.01 31.42 -28.68
CA ARG A 111 -24.57 31.72 -28.66
C ARG A 111 -24.04 31.93 -27.25
N ILE A 112 -22.75 32.16 -27.15
CA ILE A 112 -22.13 32.74 -25.96
C ILE A 112 -22.82 34.09 -25.66
N GLY A 113 -23.32 34.25 -24.44
CA GLY A 113 -23.90 35.48 -23.93
C GLY A 113 -23.71 35.61 -22.42
N LEU A 114 -23.46 36.83 -21.94
CA LEU A 114 -23.08 37.08 -20.55
C LEU A 114 -23.36 38.53 -20.09
N ARG A 115 -23.92 38.67 -18.90
CA ARG A 115 -23.75 39.83 -18.00
C ARG A 115 -22.89 39.37 -16.82
N LEU A 116 -21.90 40.17 -16.42
CA LEU A 116 -20.87 39.80 -15.45
C LEU A 116 -20.81 40.85 -14.33
N GLU A 117 -20.78 40.40 -13.08
CA GLU A 117 -20.58 41.22 -11.89
C GLU A 117 -19.43 40.66 -11.04
N ILE A 118 -18.61 41.52 -10.44
CA ILE A 118 -17.36 41.14 -9.74
C ILE A 118 -17.33 41.78 -8.35
N TYR A 119 -17.39 40.95 -7.32
CA TYR A 119 -17.38 41.39 -5.92
C TYR A 119 -15.97 41.33 -5.33
N GLY A 120 -15.57 42.38 -4.62
CA GLY A 120 -14.27 42.46 -3.97
C GLY A 120 -14.01 43.80 -3.29
N CYS A 121 -12.85 43.93 -2.66
CA CYS A 121 -12.39 45.18 -2.02
C CYS A 121 -11.00 45.60 -2.53
N ARG A 122 -10.64 46.87 -2.36
CA ARG A 122 -9.33 47.40 -2.81
C ARG A 122 -8.21 46.74 -2.01
N TYR A 123 -7.16 46.26 -2.68
CA TYR A 123 -5.99 45.70 -2.02
C TYR A 123 -4.82 46.70 -2.04
N THR A 124 -4.14 46.84 -0.91
CA THR A 124 -2.96 47.71 -0.73
C THR A 124 -1.88 46.94 0.01
N SER A 125 -0.63 47.09 -0.42
CA SER A 125 0.51 46.34 0.10
C SER A 125 1.83 47.11 -0.06
N ASP A 126 2.82 46.73 0.72
CA ASP A 126 4.16 47.29 0.67
C ASP A 126 5.06 46.41 -0.19
N VAL A 127 5.55 46.98 -1.30
CA VAL A 127 6.29 46.27 -2.33
C VAL A 127 7.67 46.88 -2.51
N ALA A 128 8.68 46.02 -2.65
CA ALA A 128 10.05 46.39 -2.98
C ALA A 128 10.56 45.49 -4.12
N ASN A 129 11.33 46.05 -5.05
CA ASN A 129 11.90 45.36 -6.19
C ASN A 129 13.43 45.39 -6.15
N PHE A 130 14.02 44.24 -6.47
CA PHE A 130 15.44 43.92 -6.34
C PHE A 130 16.01 43.53 -7.70
N ASP A 131 17.20 44.00 -8.02
CA ASP A 131 17.81 43.84 -9.35
C ASP A 131 18.81 42.66 -9.45
N GLY A 132 19.00 41.89 -8.38
CA GLY A 132 20.02 40.84 -8.27
C GLY A 132 21.39 41.36 -7.80
N SER A 133 21.53 42.66 -7.55
CA SER A 133 22.66 43.28 -6.85
C SER A 133 22.24 43.91 -5.51
N SER A 134 21.00 44.39 -5.39
CA SER A 134 20.47 45.04 -4.19
C SER A 134 19.95 44.09 -3.10
N SER A 135 19.84 44.61 -1.86
CA SER A 135 19.33 43.89 -0.68
C SER A 135 18.84 44.84 0.42
N LEU A 136 18.05 44.32 1.37
CA LEU A 136 17.69 45.01 2.62
C LEU A 136 18.37 44.30 3.80
N ILE A 137 18.95 45.08 4.73
CA ILE A 137 19.59 44.56 5.94
C ILE A 137 18.87 45.13 7.17
N TYR A 138 18.14 44.29 7.90
CA TYR A 138 17.53 44.65 9.19
C TYR A 138 18.49 44.34 10.35
N LYS A 139 18.61 45.26 11.31
CA LYS A 139 19.47 45.13 12.49
C LYS A 139 18.62 45.09 13.76
N LEU A 140 18.46 43.90 14.34
CA LEU A 140 17.83 43.76 15.66
C LEU A 140 18.58 44.64 16.67
N SER A 141 17.85 45.59 17.25
CA SER A 141 18.36 46.57 18.20
C SER A 141 17.75 46.29 19.57
N VAL A 142 18.61 46.09 20.59
CA VAL A 142 18.26 45.52 21.92
C VAL A 142 17.98 44.01 21.89
N ARG A 143 18.31 43.31 22.98
CA ARG A 143 17.96 41.89 23.16
C ARG A 143 16.43 41.76 23.27
N PRO A 144 15.75 41.01 22.39
CA PRO A 144 14.33 40.72 22.60
C PRO A 144 14.14 39.87 23.86
N VAL A 145 13.03 40.07 24.56
CA VAL A 145 12.48 39.06 25.48
C VAL A 145 12.23 37.80 24.63
N PRO A 146 12.61 36.59 25.07
CA PRO A 146 12.43 35.39 24.27
C PRO A 146 10.93 35.11 24.08
N THR A 147 10.42 35.39 22.89
CA THR A 147 9.10 34.95 22.47
C THR A 147 9.12 33.45 22.22
N ALA A 148 8.05 32.75 22.60
CA ALA A 148 7.90 31.31 22.36
C ALA A 148 7.88 30.94 20.85
N VAL A 149 7.68 31.94 19.99
CA VAL A 149 7.66 31.83 18.53
C VAL A 149 8.49 32.96 17.91
N GLU A 150 9.23 32.66 16.84
CA GLU A 150 9.82 33.65 15.92
C GLU A 150 9.12 33.46 14.55
N ILE A 151 8.52 34.50 13.95
CA ILE A 151 7.76 34.41 12.70
C ILE A 151 8.32 35.40 11.66
N ILE A 152 8.58 34.89 10.45
CA ILE A 152 8.92 35.67 9.27
C ILE A 152 7.92 35.33 8.17
N SER A 153 7.32 36.33 7.54
CA SER A 153 6.43 36.10 6.39
C SER A 153 6.68 37.13 5.28
N LEU A 154 6.49 36.69 4.04
CA LEU A 154 6.63 37.52 2.85
C LEU A 154 5.82 36.93 1.71
N LYS A 155 5.65 37.69 0.64
CA LYS A 155 5.41 37.14 -0.70
C LYS A 155 6.55 37.54 -1.63
N PHE A 156 6.85 36.70 -2.61
CA PHE A 156 7.83 37.01 -3.65
C PHE A 156 7.30 36.72 -5.06
N LYS A 157 7.91 37.33 -6.07
CA LYS A 157 7.56 37.21 -7.49
C LYS A 157 8.81 37.35 -8.36
N THR A 158 9.12 36.36 -9.20
CA THR A 158 10.34 36.37 -10.03
C THR A 158 10.24 35.54 -11.32
N LEU A 159 11.09 35.88 -12.30
CA LEU A 159 11.41 35.11 -13.51
C LEU A 159 12.75 34.35 -13.39
N LYS A 160 13.45 34.42 -12.26
CA LYS A 160 14.72 33.74 -12.01
C LYS A 160 14.47 32.47 -11.20
N ASN A 161 14.97 31.35 -11.68
CA ASN A 161 14.93 30.07 -10.96
C ASN A 161 16.03 29.93 -9.89
N SER A 162 16.87 30.96 -9.64
CA SER A 162 17.91 30.94 -8.60
C SER A 162 18.09 32.30 -7.90
N GLY A 163 18.14 32.34 -6.57
CA GLY A 163 18.53 33.52 -5.78
C GLY A 163 18.23 33.42 -4.28
N THR A 164 19.04 34.06 -3.44
CA THR A 164 18.85 34.07 -1.97
C THR A 164 17.76 35.06 -1.55
N LEU A 165 16.69 34.55 -0.90
CA LEU A 165 15.53 35.34 -0.45
C LEU A 165 15.69 35.87 0.98
N LEU A 166 16.23 35.05 1.87
CA LEU A 166 16.45 35.39 3.28
C LEU A 166 17.75 34.76 3.76
N HIS A 167 18.55 35.54 4.48
CA HIS A 167 19.67 35.04 5.28
C HIS A 167 19.56 35.65 6.68
N ALA A 168 19.50 34.80 7.70
CA ALA A 168 19.43 35.21 9.10
C ALA A 168 20.63 34.62 9.85
N GLU A 169 21.31 35.44 10.64
CA GLU A 169 22.49 35.07 11.41
C GLU A 169 22.32 35.51 12.87
N ARG A 170 22.67 34.64 13.83
CA ARG A 170 22.64 34.93 15.26
C ARG A 170 24.02 34.70 15.87
N GLN A 171 24.41 35.59 16.78
CA GLN A 171 25.76 35.64 17.39
C GLN A 171 26.19 34.25 17.92
N ARG A 172 27.37 33.79 17.47
CA ARG A 172 27.84 32.38 17.48
C ARG A 172 27.09 31.50 16.46
N ASP A 173 27.54 31.60 15.20
CA ASP A 173 27.44 30.58 14.13
C ASP A 173 26.07 30.03 13.72
N HIS A 174 24.97 30.44 14.34
CA HIS A 174 23.62 29.97 14.02
C HIS A 174 23.06 30.77 12.84
N SER A 175 23.34 30.28 11.63
CA SER A 175 22.79 30.82 10.39
C SER A 175 21.69 29.94 9.80
N LEU A 176 20.67 30.59 9.25
CA LEU A 176 19.54 29.99 8.55
C LEU A 176 19.37 30.74 7.23
N THR A 177 19.34 30.02 6.11
CA THR A 177 19.25 30.63 4.78
C THR A 177 18.15 29.99 3.94
N LEU A 178 17.27 30.82 3.39
CA LEU A 178 16.24 30.42 2.42
C LEU A 178 16.66 30.84 1.02
N VAL A 179 16.87 29.86 0.16
CA VAL A 179 17.37 30.04 -1.21
C VAL A 179 16.35 29.48 -2.20
N LEU A 180 16.05 30.24 -3.25
CA LEU A 180 15.39 29.70 -4.44
C LEU A 180 16.46 29.03 -5.31
N GLU A 181 16.28 27.75 -5.65
CA GLU A 181 17.13 27.03 -6.60
C GLU A 181 16.27 26.11 -7.49
N LYS A 182 16.48 26.14 -8.80
CA LYS A 182 15.69 25.40 -9.81
C LYS A 182 14.18 25.60 -9.64
N GLY A 183 13.77 26.81 -9.25
CA GLY A 183 12.36 27.16 -9.02
C GLY A 183 11.73 26.50 -7.78
N ARG A 184 12.54 25.98 -6.85
CA ARG A 184 12.11 25.40 -5.56
C ARG A 184 12.75 26.17 -4.41
N LEU A 185 12.08 26.28 -3.27
CA LEU A 185 12.71 26.84 -2.07
C LEU A 185 13.47 25.74 -1.33
N LEU A 186 14.69 26.05 -0.88
CA LEU A 186 15.53 25.20 -0.06
C LEU A 186 15.96 25.96 1.18
N LEU A 187 15.93 25.27 2.31
CA LEU A 187 16.18 25.82 3.63
C LEU A 187 17.42 25.18 4.24
N TYR A 188 18.48 25.97 4.37
CA TYR A 188 19.80 25.52 4.83
C TYR A 188 20.08 25.97 6.26
N HIS A 189 20.66 25.07 7.04
CA HIS A 189 21.16 25.33 8.40
C HIS A 189 22.67 25.63 8.40
N GLN A 190 23.22 25.78 9.60
CA GLN A 190 24.66 25.79 9.88
C GLN A 190 25.40 24.73 9.06
N GLN A 191 26.60 25.06 8.58
CA GLN A 191 27.44 24.23 7.69
C GLN A 191 26.88 23.99 6.27
N GLY A 192 25.65 24.42 5.96
CA GLY A 192 25.03 24.20 4.64
C GLY A 192 24.27 22.88 4.52
N THR A 193 23.93 22.25 5.65
CA THR A 193 23.03 21.09 5.69
C THR A 193 21.62 21.51 5.24
N LEU A 194 21.07 20.82 4.24
CA LEU A 194 19.69 21.02 3.77
C LEU A 194 18.70 20.44 4.80
N LEU A 195 17.81 21.28 5.32
CA LEU A 195 16.72 20.85 6.23
C LEU A 195 15.46 20.45 5.47
N LEU A 196 15.01 21.30 4.54
CA LEU A 196 13.73 21.18 3.83
C LEU A 196 13.86 21.70 2.40
N SER A 197 13.06 21.14 1.49
CA SER A 197 12.83 21.70 0.16
C SER A 197 11.34 21.67 -0.18
N LEU A 198 10.77 22.83 -0.53
CA LEU A 198 9.32 23.01 -0.65
C LEU A 198 8.94 23.96 -1.79
N GLY A 199 7.78 23.69 -2.39
CA GLY A 199 7.28 24.37 -3.59
C GLY A 199 8.07 23.99 -4.86
N SER A 200 7.51 24.37 -6.02
CA SER A 200 8.12 24.13 -7.33
C SER A 200 7.56 25.08 -8.38
N LEU A 201 8.29 25.26 -9.49
CA LEU A 201 7.95 26.17 -10.59
C LEU A 201 7.77 27.65 -10.16
N LEU A 202 8.40 28.05 -9.04
CA LEU A 202 8.27 29.38 -8.41
C LEU A 202 8.99 30.52 -9.17
N ASP A 203 9.30 30.28 -10.45
CA ASP A 203 9.91 31.20 -11.42
C ASP A 203 8.88 31.64 -12.50
N ASP A 204 7.59 31.49 -12.20
CA ASP A 204 6.47 31.69 -13.11
C ASP A 204 6.00 33.16 -13.24
N GLN A 205 6.65 34.10 -12.53
CA GLN A 205 6.27 35.52 -12.42
C GLN A 205 4.85 35.75 -11.84
N HIS A 206 4.39 34.91 -10.92
CA HIS A 206 3.27 35.19 -10.01
C HIS A 206 3.75 35.46 -8.58
N TRP A 207 2.83 35.93 -7.73
CA TRP A 207 3.08 36.05 -6.30
C TRP A 207 2.95 34.68 -5.63
N HIS A 208 4.00 34.28 -4.91
CA HIS A 208 4.00 33.16 -3.98
C HIS A 208 4.13 33.64 -2.55
N HIS A 209 3.38 33.05 -1.62
CA HIS A 209 3.46 33.33 -0.19
C HIS A 209 4.47 32.40 0.48
N VAL A 210 5.27 32.94 1.40
CA VAL A 210 6.22 32.19 2.23
C VAL A 210 6.03 32.58 3.69
N LYS A 211 5.90 31.59 4.56
CA LYS A 211 5.91 31.76 6.02
C LYS A 211 6.98 30.85 6.61
N LEU A 212 7.74 31.37 7.56
CA LEU A 212 8.69 30.63 8.37
C LEU A 212 8.32 30.86 9.84
N GLU A 213 7.98 29.80 10.56
CA GLU A 213 7.61 29.86 11.98
C GLU A 213 8.53 28.95 12.79
N ARG A 214 9.19 29.49 13.82
CA ARG A 214 10.02 28.71 14.73
C ARG A 214 9.28 28.49 16.05
N LEU A 215 9.04 27.24 16.41
CA LEU A 215 8.31 26.79 17.60
C LEU A 215 9.26 26.00 18.52
N HIS A 216 10.02 26.71 19.35
CA HIS A 216 11.10 26.17 20.18
C HIS A 216 12.12 25.31 19.38
N THR A 217 11.94 23.98 19.38
CA THR A 217 12.77 22.98 18.69
C THR A 217 12.31 22.67 17.27
N HIS A 218 11.12 23.14 16.85
CA HIS A 218 10.56 22.87 15.53
C HIS A 218 10.58 24.11 14.64
N LEU A 219 10.63 23.89 13.33
CA LEU A 219 10.60 24.95 12.32
C LEU A 219 9.60 24.57 11.21
N ASN A 220 8.57 25.38 11.03
CA ASN A 220 7.60 25.25 9.95
C ASN A 220 8.03 26.14 8.78
N LEU A 221 8.10 25.59 7.57
CA LEU A 221 8.17 26.33 6.33
C LEU A 221 6.85 26.13 5.57
N THR A 222 6.12 27.21 5.31
CA THR A 222 4.94 27.24 4.42
C THR A 222 5.30 27.89 3.09
N VAL A 223 4.90 27.28 1.98
CA VAL A 223 4.98 27.85 0.63
C VAL A 223 3.61 27.73 -0.05
N ASP A 224 3.03 28.87 -0.41
CA ASP A 224 1.63 29.05 -0.82
C ASP A 224 0.60 28.44 0.16
N LYS A 225 0.28 27.16 -0.03
CA LYS A 225 -0.65 26.38 0.82
C LYS A 225 0.04 25.28 1.62
N ASN A 226 1.22 24.84 1.17
CA ASN A 226 1.86 23.62 1.66
C ASN A 226 2.78 23.97 2.83
N THR A 227 2.65 23.30 3.97
CA THR A 227 3.55 23.45 5.12
C THR A 227 4.33 22.16 5.33
N GLN A 228 5.64 22.28 5.60
CA GLN A 228 6.46 21.20 6.15
C GLN A 228 7.10 21.65 7.45
N GLN A 229 7.17 20.72 8.40
CA GLN A 229 7.80 20.90 9.70
C GLN A 229 9.10 20.10 9.76
N VAL A 230 10.14 20.67 10.36
CA VAL A 230 11.40 19.97 10.66
C VAL A 230 11.80 20.17 12.11
N TYR A 231 12.38 19.15 12.73
CA TYR A 231 12.99 19.23 14.05
C TYR A 231 14.43 19.76 13.94
N ILE A 232 14.78 20.73 14.77
CA ILE A 232 16.15 21.25 14.91
C ILE A 232 16.72 20.69 16.22
N PRO A 233 17.75 19.83 16.16
CA PRO A 233 18.47 19.39 17.36
C PRO A 233 19.03 20.58 18.13
N ALA A 234 18.83 20.59 19.45
CA ALA A 234 19.36 21.64 20.32
C ALA A 234 20.89 21.62 20.44
N GLU A 235 21.51 20.46 20.18
CA GLU A 235 22.93 20.19 20.40
C GLU A 235 23.51 19.39 19.22
N LEU A 236 24.46 20.00 18.49
CA LEU A 236 25.35 19.31 17.56
C LEU A 236 26.78 19.76 17.85
N SER A 237 27.46 18.99 18.69
CA SER A 237 28.83 19.25 19.12
C SER A 237 29.85 18.89 18.05
N GLN A 238 30.50 19.93 17.53
CA GLN A 238 31.91 19.96 17.10
C GLN A 238 32.45 18.74 16.31
N SER A 239 32.58 18.91 14.99
CA SER A 239 33.51 18.11 14.17
C SER A 239 34.10 18.95 13.03
N ASP A 240 35.41 18.82 12.80
CA ASP A 240 36.17 19.68 11.88
C ASP A 240 36.16 19.17 10.43
N ILE A 241 35.33 19.77 9.57
CA ILE A 241 35.58 19.82 8.11
C ILE A 241 35.30 21.24 7.60
N HIS A 242 36.37 21.97 7.26
CA HIS A 242 36.27 23.24 6.51
C HIS A 242 35.95 22.99 5.03
N GLN A 243 34.70 22.65 4.72
CA GLN A 243 34.12 22.96 3.40
C GLN A 243 33.13 24.11 3.57
N LYS A 244 33.45 25.27 2.97
CA LYS A 244 32.44 26.31 2.78
C LYS A 244 31.36 25.74 1.86
N PRO A 245 30.08 25.70 2.26
CA PRO A 245 29.03 25.35 1.31
C PRO A 245 29.03 26.40 0.19
N ILE A 246 28.93 25.95 -1.05
CA ILE A 246 28.93 26.83 -2.24
C ILE A 246 27.52 27.44 -2.38
N LEU A 247 27.09 28.21 -1.37
CA LEU A 247 25.92 29.07 -1.51
C LEU A 247 26.20 30.06 -2.64
N SER A 248 25.39 29.95 -3.68
CA SER A 248 25.53 30.76 -4.89
C SER A 248 25.48 32.25 -4.53
N ASN A 249 26.53 33.00 -4.92
CA ASN A 249 26.67 34.44 -4.68
C ASN A 249 25.74 35.26 -5.60
N ARG A 250 24.43 35.00 -5.52
CA ARG A 250 23.34 35.55 -6.34
C ARG A 250 22.23 36.07 -5.43
N ASN A 251 22.15 37.38 -5.29
CA ASN A 251 21.06 38.04 -4.56
C ASN A 251 19.72 37.82 -5.30
N PHE A 252 18.60 37.98 -4.60
CA PHE A 252 17.28 37.92 -5.21
C PHE A 252 17.10 38.99 -6.30
N HIS A 253 16.42 38.61 -7.39
CA HIS A 253 16.04 39.48 -8.49
C HIS A 253 14.55 39.29 -8.75
N GLY A 254 13.75 40.34 -8.61
CA GLY A 254 12.29 40.27 -8.58
C GLY A 254 11.70 41.13 -7.47
N CYS A 255 10.41 40.91 -7.17
CA CYS A 255 9.65 41.72 -6.22
C CYS A 255 9.34 40.96 -4.93
N LEU A 256 9.39 41.65 -3.79
CA LEU A 256 8.86 41.22 -2.50
C LEU A 256 7.64 42.07 -2.12
N GLU A 257 6.64 41.44 -1.51
CA GLU A 257 5.43 42.08 -0.98
C GLU A 257 5.25 41.71 0.51
N ASN A 258 4.96 42.70 1.35
CA ASN A 258 4.68 42.58 2.78
C ASN A 258 5.71 41.70 3.54
N LEU A 259 6.99 42.08 3.50
CA LEU A 259 8.04 41.44 4.28
C LEU A 259 7.89 41.80 5.78
N LEU A 260 7.40 40.84 6.56
CA LEU A 260 7.07 40.96 7.98
C LEU A 260 8.03 40.11 8.83
N PHE A 261 8.54 40.69 9.91
CA PHE A 261 9.30 40.02 10.97
C PHE A 261 8.63 40.30 12.30
N ASN A 262 8.02 39.30 12.95
CA ASN A 262 7.18 39.46 14.14
C ASN A 262 6.24 40.69 14.02
N ASP A 263 5.43 40.68 12.96
CA ASP A 263 4.49 41.75 12.54
C ASP A 263 5.11 43.12 12.15
N LEU A 264 6.42 43.31 12.27
CA LEU A 264 7.12 44.53 11.79
C LEU A 264 7.36 44.47 10.28
N ASN A 265 6.79 45.42 9.54
CA ASN A 265 6.92 45.53 8.08
C ASN A 265 8.25 46.20 7.69
N LEU A 266 9.21 45.39 7.23
CA LEU A 266 10.56 45.84 6.91
C LEU A 266 10.64 46.68 5.62
N ILE A 267 9.67 46.56 4.72
CA ILE A 267 9.59 47.39 3.50
C ILE A 267 9.08 48.78 3.83
N ASP A 268 8.08 48.90 4.70
CA ASP A 268 7.59 50.20 5.18
C ASP A 268 8.67 50.94 6.00
N LEU A 269 9.36 50.25 6.92
CA LEU A 269 10.51 50.81 7.64
C LEU A 269 11.63 51.29 6.69
N ALA A 270 11.85 50.61 5.55
CA ALA A 270 12.79 51.04 4.52
C ALA A 270 12.30 52.29 3.77
N LYS A 271 11.01 52.36 3.39
CA LYS A 271 10.39 53.56 2.79
C LYS A 271 10.51 54.79 3.67
N GLN A 272 10.36 54.60 4.99
CA GLN A 272 10.43 55.66 5.99
C GLN A 272 11.89 56.02 6.40
N ASN A 273 12.91 55.37 5.82
CA ASN A 273 14.33 55.55 6.16
C ASN A 273 14.64 55.30 7.66
N SER A 274 14.00 54.28 8.26
CA SER A 274 14.24 53.89 9.65
C SER A 274 15.69 53.43 9.87
N PRO A 275 16.40 53.88 10.93
CA PRO A 275 17.79 53.51 11.18
C PRO A 275 18.00 52.01 11.49
N GLN A 276 16.92 51.25 11.70
CA GLN A 276 16.98 49.79 11.89
C GLN A 276 17.11 49.01 10.56
N VAL A 277 16.75 49.60 9.42
CA VAL A 277 16.81 48.95 8.09
C VAL A 277 17.79 49.72 7.20
N THR A 278 18.84 49.04 6.75
CA THR A 278 19.81 49.59 5.79
C THR A 278 19.49 49.07 4.38
N VAL A 279 19.26 49.98 3.43
CA VAL A 279 19.11 49.65 2.00
C VAL A 279 20.49 49.54 1.37
N MET A 280 20.71 48.49 0.57
CA MET A 280 21.96 48.25 -0.16
C MET A 280 21.67 48.09 -1.66
N GLY A 281 22.45 48.74 -2.51
CA GLY A 281 22.20 48.79 -3.96
C GLY A 281 20.93 49.59 -4.32
N ASN A 282 20.39 49.34 -5.51
CA ASN A 282 19.18 50.00 -5.99
C ASN A 282 17.92 49.17 -5.64
N VAL A 283 17.10 49.66 -4.70
CA VAL A 283 15.80 49.06 -4.35
C VAL A 283 14.69 50.05 -4.70
N THR A 284 13.76 49.66 -5.56
CA THR A 284 12.61 50.49 -5.94
C THR A 284 11.34 50.03 -5.22
N PHE A 285 10.61 50.96 -4.60
CA PHE A 285 9.38 50.66 -3.85
C PHE A 285 8.13 50.47 -4.74
N SER A 286 8.33 49.81 -5.87
CA SER A 286 7.33 49.44 -6.87
C SER A 286 7.85 48.22 -7.65
N CYS A 287 6.96 47.30 -8.02
CA CYS A 287 7.31 46.17 -8.87
C CYS A 287 7.32 46.60 -10.34
N VAL A 288 8.44 46.40 -11.03
CA VAL A 288 8.58 46.69 -12.47
C VAL A 288 8.54 45.37 -13.22
N GLU A 289 7.49 45.17 -14.02
CA GLU A 289 7.09 43.84 -14.50
C GLU A 289 7.38 43.67 -16.00
N PRO A 290 8.41 42.91 -16.40
CA PRO A 290 8.67 42.62 -17.80
C PRO A 290 7.61 41.66 -18.35
N VAL A 291 6.93 42.05 -19.43
CA VAL A 291 5.89 41.24 -20.09
C VAL A 291 6.55 40.02 -20.76
N SER A 292 6.30 38.83 -20.18
CA SER A 292 6.84 37.55 -20.66
C SER A 292 5.71 36.67 -21.20
N VAL A 293 5.33 36.88 -22.46
CA VAL A 293 4.27 36.07 -23.11
C VAL A 293 4.82 34.68 -23.41
N ALA A 294 4.16 33.66 -22.88
CA ALA A 294 4.42 32.25 -23.16
C ALA A 294 3.28 31.62 -23.97
N VAL A 295 3.53 30.46 -24.57
CA VAL A 295 2.53 29.64 -25.25
C VAL A 295 2.64 28.18 -24.79
N THR A 296 1.50 27.58 -24.45
CA THR A 296 1.40 26.19 -23.99
C THR A 296 0.85 25.29 -25.10
N PHE A 297 1.56 24.20 -25.36
CA PHE A 297 1.14 23.08 -26.20
C PHE A 297 0.54 22.01 -25.29
N THR A 298 -0.77 21.77 -25.41
CA THR A 298 -1.54 20.96 -24.46
C THR A 298 -1.70 19.51 -24.89
N ASP A 299 -1.93 19.24 -26.18
CA ASP A 299 -2.25 17.90 -26.70
C ASP A 299 -1.67 17.61 -28.09
N SER A 300 -1.90 16.40 -28.62
CA SER A 300 -1.36 15.94 -29.90
C SER A 300 -1.80 16.71 -31.16
N GLN A 301 -2.76 17.64 -31.04
CA GLN A 301 -3.19 18.54 -32.11
C GLN A 301 -2.66 19.97 -31.93
N SER A 302 -1.96 20.27 -30.82
CA SER A 302 -1.35 21.57 -30.56
C SER A 302 -0.23 21.88 -31.55
N PHE A 303 -0.35 22.98 -32.32
CA PHE A 303 0.72 23.46 -33.19
C PHE A 303 0.72 24.98 -33.36
N LEU A 304 1.91 25.55 -33.60
CA LEU A 304 2.09 26.92 -34.08
C LEU A 304 2.81 26.88 -35.44
N GLN A 305 2.18 27.43 -36.47
CA GLN A 305 2.74 27.66 -37.80
C GLN A 305 3.14 29.14 -37.93
N LEU A 306 4.40 29.41 -38.26
CA LEU A 306 4.89 30.74 -38.60
C LEU A 306 5.34 30.81 -40.07
N PRO A 307 5.26 32.00 -40.71
CA PRO A 307 5.80 32.21 -42.06
C PRO A 307 7.32 32.07 -42.08
N GLY A 308 7.87 31.90 -43.28
CA GLY A 308 9.31 31.77 -43.51
C GLY A 308 10.10 33.05 -43.28
N LEU A 309 11.42 32.89 -43.27
CA LEU A 309 12.40 33.95 -42.99
C LEU A 309 12.51 34.88 -44.21
N THR A 310 12.41 36.19 -43.98
CA THR A 310 12.32 37.19 -45.06
C THR A 310 13.66 37.74 -45.54
N SER A 311 14.78 37.40 -44.88
CA SER A 311 16.06 38.12 -45.05
C SER A 311 17.30 37.22 -45.21
N TRP A 312 17.24 36.24 -46.11
CA TRP A 312 18.39 35.38 -46.48
C TRP A 312 19.63 36.16 -47.00
N SER A 313 19.48 37.44 -47.34
CA SER A 313 20.52 38.36 -47.82
C SER A 313 21.73 38.53 -46.89
N SER A 314 21.65 38.10 -45.63
CA SER A 314 22.75 38.14 -44.64
C SER A 314 23.70 36.94 -44.69
N GLY A 315 23.30 35.82 -45.32
CA GLY A 315 24.07 34.55 -45.30
C GLY A 315 24.11 33.84 -43.94
N VAL A 316 23.32 34.28 -42.95
CA VAL A 316 23.19 33.67 -41.63
C VAL A 316 21.72 33.59 -41.23
N VAL A 317 21.23 32.39 -40.91
CA VAL A 317 19.89 32.18 -40.34
C VAL A 317 19.99 31.87 -38.85
N SER A 318 19.10 32.47 -38.07
CA SER A 318 18.99 32.28 -36.62
C SER A 318 17.58 31.90 -36.22
N VAL A 319 17.41 30.80 -35.49
CA VAL A 319 16.14 30.44 -34.82
C VAL A 319 16.42 30.10 -33.37
N ALA A 320 15.85 30.84 -32.43
CA ALA A 320 15.98 30.53 -31.00
C ALA A 320 14.62 30.51 -30.30
N LEU A 321 14.53 29.74 -29.21
CA LEU A 321 13.35 29.63 -28.35
C LEU A 321 13.78 29.26 -26.93
N GLN A 322 12.96 29.61 -25.93
CA GLN A 322 12.99 28.93 -24.64
C GLN A 322 11.85 27.92 -24.55
N PHE A 323 12.08 26.76 -23.94
CA PHE A 323 11.04 25.77 -23.67
C PHE A 323 11.14 25.20 -22.24
N ARG A 324 10.01 24.72 -21.71
CA ARG A 324 9.99 23.86 -20.50
C ARG A 324 8.95 22.75 -20.61
N THR A 325 9.30 21.54 -20.13
CA THR A 325 8.44 20.35 -20.14
C THR A 325 8.88 19.33 -19.08
N TRP A 326 8.02 18.37 -18.78
CA TRP A 326 8.34 17.13 -18.05
C TRP A 326 8.54 15.92 -18.98
N ASN A 327 8.06 15.98 -20.22
CA ASN A 327 8.09 14.85 -21.14
C ASN A 327 9.53 14.56 -21.60
N LYS A 328 9.97 13.30 -21.52
CA LYS A 328 11.32 12.86 -21.96
C LYS A 328 11.56 12.96 -23.47
N ALA A 329 10.51 13.21 -24.27
CA ALA A 329 10.57 13.36 -25.72
C ALA A 329 9.41 14.23 -26.26
N GLY A 330 9.66 14.94 -27.37
CA GLY A 330 8.67 15.80 -28.03
C GLY A 330 9.26 16.66 -29.15
N LEU A 331 8.52 16.86 -30.24
CA LEU A 331 8.95 17.66 -31.41
C LEU A 331 8.87 19.17 -31.15
N LEU A 332 10.00 19.86 -31.06
CA LEU A 332 10.04 21.30 -30.79
C LEU A 332 9.78 22.12 -32.06
N LEU A 333 10.45 21.79 -33.17
CA LEU A 333 10.36 22.50 -34.45
C LEU A 333 10.55 21.53 -35.62
N THR A 334 9.78 21.69 -36.70
CA THR A 334 10.00 21.04 -38.00
C THR A 334 9.74 22.00 -39.16
N PHE A 335 10.51 21.85 -40.25
CA PHE A 335 10.30 22.54 -41.52
C PHE A 335 10.89 21.74 -42.69
N ASP A 336 10.36 21.97 -43.89
CA ASP A 336 10.82 21.33 -45.13
C ASP A 336 11.82 22.24 -45.89
N LEU A 337 12.72 21.63 -46.67
CA LEU A 337 13.69 22.29 -47.55
C LEU A 337 13.34 21.99 -49.02
N PRO A 338 12.54 22.83 -49.70
CA PRO A 338 11.94 22.47 -50.99
C PRO A 338 12.94 22.18 -52.12
N GLN A 339 14.12 22.79 -52.06
CA GLN A 339 15.17 22.61 -53.07
C GLN A 339 15.97 21.30 -52.92
N GLN A 340 15.72 20.50 -51.87
CA GLN A 340 16.54 19.32 -51.55
C GLN A 340 15.76 18.04 -51.23
N ASP A 341 14.42 18.03 -51.29
CA ASP A 341 13.56 16.90 -50.86
C ASP A 341 13.86 16.39 -49.45
N SER A 342 14.15 17.34 -48.53
CA SER A 342 14.61 17.07 -47.17
C SER A 342 13.75 17.78 -46.12
N THR A 343 13.50 17.11 -45.00
CA THR A 343 12.82 17.69 -43.82
C THR A 343 13.79 17.77 -42.65
N VAL A 344 13.73 18.89 -41.91
CA VAL A 344 14.54 19.17 -40.72
C VAL A 344 13.68 19.05 -39.48
N TRP A 345 14.14 18.27 -38.50
CA TRP A 345 13.43 17.98 -37.26
C TRP A 345 14.30 18.33 -36.05
N LEU A 346 13.82 19.21 -35.18
CA LEU A 346 14.43 19.55 -33.90
C LEU A 346 13.50 19.05 -32.78
N TYR A 347 13.93 18.02 -32.06
CA TYR A 347 13.10 17.30 -31.09
C TYR A 347 13.87 16.91 -29.84
N LEU A 348 13.15 16.78 -28.73
CA LEU A 348 13.65 16.17 -27.52
C LEU A 348 13.54 14.64 -27.64
N SER A 349 14.58 13.91 -27.25
CA SER A 349 14.57 12.45 -27.11
C SER A 349 15.54 12.03 -26.00
N GLU A 350 15.13 11.11 -25.13
CA GLU A 350 15.93 10.62 -24.00
C GLU A 350 16.47 11.76 -23.12
N THR A 351 15.68 12.82 -22.92
CA THR A 351 16.05 14.05 -22.19
C THR A 351 17.13 14.93 -22.86
N ARG A 352 17.56 14.60 -24.09
CA ARG A 352 18.53 15.37 -24.89
C ARG A 352 17.88 16.04 -26.09
N LEU A 353 18.36 17.22 -26.48
CA LEU A 353 17.95 17.87 -27.71
C LEU A 353 18.63 17.15 -28.89
N ARG A 354 17.87 16.80 -29.92
CA ARG A 354 18.36 16.22 -31.17
C ARG A 354 17.90 17.04 -32.38
N LEU A 355 18.80 17.24 -33.34
CA LEU A 355 18.51 17.81 -34.66
C LEU A 355 18.79 16.75 -35.72
N GLN A 356 17.78 16.40 -36.53
CA GLN A 356 17.87 15.40 -37.59
C GLN A 356 17.48 16.00 -38.93
N ILE A 357 18.32 15.81 -39.96
CA ILE A 357 17.98 16.14 -41.36
C ILE A 357 17.72 14.82 -42.09
N SER A 358 16.56 14.70 -42.72
CA SER A 358 16.12 13.47 -43.41
C SER A 358 15.77 13.74 -44.86
N LYS A 359 16.34 12.98 -45.79
CA LYS A 359 16.08 13.05 -47.24
C LYS A 359 15.45 11.75 -47.71
N MET A 360 14.31 11.83 -48.41
CA MET A 360 13.54 10.65 -48.88
C MET A 360 13.31 9.59 -47.77
N GLY A 361 13.10 10.03 -46.52
CA GLY A 361 12.89 9.15 -45.36
C GLY A 361 14.15 8.50 -44.75
N ARG A 362 15.35 8.79 -45.27
CA ARG A 362 16.64 8.37 -44.66
C ARG A 362 17.28 9.53 -43.90
N THR A 363 17.82 9.25 -42.72
CA THR A 363 18.65 10.22 -41.97
C THR A 363 19.95 10.50 -42.73
N VAL A 364 20.26 11.78 -42.92
CA VAL A 364 21.50 12.26 -43.57
C VAL A 364 22.43 12.93 -42.55
N LEU A 365 21.86 13.55 -41.51
CA LEU A 365 22.58 14.15 -40.39
C LEU A 365 21.77 13.94 -39.11
N GLU A 366 22.46 13.66 -38.02
CA GLU A 366 21.94 13.76 -36.66
C GLU A 366 22.96 14.48 -35.76
N LEU A 367 22.51 15.44 -34.95
CA LEU A 367 23.29 16.12 -33.91
C LEU A 367 22.54 16.04 -32.58
N SER A 368 23.25 15.94 -31.46
CA SER A 368 22.65 15.93 -30.12
C SER A 368 23.34 16.92 -29.17
N ALA A 369 22.58 17.67 -28.36
CA ALA A 369 23.09 18.62 -27.38
C ALA A 369 22.28 18.60 -26.08
N GLY A 370 22.94 18.94 -24.96
CA GLY A 370 22.33 18.98 -23.63
C GLY A 370 21.90 17.61 -23.08
N SER A 371 21.41 17.61 -21.83
CA SER A 371 20.91 16.42 -21.14
C SER A 371 20.04 16.81 -19.94
N GLY A 372 19.03 15.99 -19.62
CA GLY A 372 18.12 16.27 -18.50
C GLY A 372 17.09 17.37 -18.79
N LEU A 373 16.86 17.71 -20.06
CA LEU A 373 16.06 18.87 -20.51
C LEU A 373 14.53 18.68 -20.36
N ASN A 374 14.11 17.98 -19.30
CA ASN A 374 12.72 17.68 -18.95
C ASN A 374 12.49 17.78 -17.41
N ASP A 375 13.26 18.64 -16.75
CA ASP A 375 13.25 18.91 -15.30
C ASP A 375 12.29 20.07 -14.90
N GLY A 376 11.44 20.49 -15.82
CA GLY A 376 10.52 21.61 -15.64
C GLY A 376 11.16 23.00 -15.72
N GLN A 377 12.48 23.12 -15.93
CA GLN A 377 13.16 24.41 -16.05
C GLN A 377 13.05 24.99 -17.47
N TRP A 378 13.25 26.31 -17.58
CA TRP A 378 13.32 27.02 -18.86
C TRP A 378 14.68 26.86 -19.54
N HIS A 379 14.79 25.92 -20.47
CA HIS A 379 15.97 25.75 -21.31
C HIS A 379 15.93 26.68 -22.53
N SER A 380 17.07 27.26 -22.87
CA SER A 380 17.28 28.13 -24.02
C SER A 380 17.92 27.36 -25.17
N VAL A 381 17.25 27.26 -26.31
CA VAL A 381 17.76 26.60 -27.52
C VAL A 381 18.00 27.64 -28.61
N LYS A 382 19.17 27.60 -29.25
CA LYS A 382 19.45 28.38 -30.47
C LYS A 382 20.05 27.50 -31.56
N LEU A 383 19.42 27.55 -32.74
CA LEU A 383 19.85 26.96 -33.99
C LEU A 383 20.43 28.07 -34.86
N ILE A 384 21.66 27.89 -35.36
CA ILE A 384 22.33 28.84 -36.24
C ILE A 384 22.83 28.10 -37.48
N SER A 385 22.49 28.60 -38.67
CA SER A 385 23.04 28.17 -39.95
C SER A 385 23.88 29.30 -40.54
N ARG A 386 25.13 29.01 -40.89
CA ARG A 386 26.05 29.87 -41.65
C ARG A 386 26.51 29.11 -42.90
N GLN A 387 27.05 29.83 -43.88
CA GLN A 387 27.51 29.28 -45.18
C GLN A 387 28.33 27.99 -45.08
N ASP A 388 29.21 27.84 -44.08
CA ASP A 388 30.03 26.63 -43.85
C ASP A 388 29.76 25.92 -42.50
N ARG A 389 28.74 26.33 -41.72
CA ARG A 389 28.54 25.77 -40.38
C ARG A 389 27.11 25.84 -39.85
N LEU A 390 26.58 24.68 -39.51
CA LEU A 390 25.37 24.49 -38.71
C LEU A 390 25.75 24.23 -37.25
N SER A 391 25.04 24.85 -36.30
CA SER A 391 25.20 24.58 -34.86
C SER A 391 23.89 24.69 -34.08
N ILE A 392 23.69 23.76 -33.15
CA ILE A 392 22.69 23.84 -32.07
C ILE A 392 23.39 24.11 -30.74
N THR A 393 22.88 25.06 -29.96
CA THR A 393 23.36 25.41 -28.62
C THR A 393 22.22 25.34 -27.61
N VAL A 394 22.45 24.71 -26.45
CA VAL A 394 21.52 24.70 -25.31
C VAL A 394 22.15 25.48 -24.15
N ASP A 395 21.38 26.35 -23.50
CA ASP A 395 21.70 27.12 -22.27
C ASP A 395 22.97 28.00 -22.24
N LYS A 396 23.81 27.94 -23.28
CA LYS A 396 25.10 28.64 -23.50
C LYS A 396 26.30 28.06 -22.76
N ASP A 397 26.19 26.88 -22.15
CA ASP A 397 27.27 26.21 -21.43
C ASP A 397 28.24 25.44 -22.36
N GLU A 398 29.47 25.22 -21.88
CA GLU A 398 30.45 24.38 -22.56
C GLU A 398 29.99 22.91 -22.60
N GLY A 399 30.18 22.24 -23.74
CA GLY A 399 29.64 20.90 -23.99
C GLY A 399 28.15 20.88 -24.38
N ALA A 400 27.39 21.96 -24.17
CA ALA A 400 25.98 22.07 -24.57
C ALA A 400 25.79 22.52 -26.04
N THR A 401 26.84 22.44 -26.86
CA THR A 401 26.86 22.86 -28.27
C THR A 401 27.32 21.73 -29.20
N ALA A 402 26.51 21.42 -30.22
CA ALA A 402 26.86 20.46 -31.28
C ALA A 402 26.80 21.15 -32.65
N HIS A 403 27.74 20.81 -33.56
CA HIS A 403 27.88 21.50 -34.84
C HIS A 403 28.38 20.57 -35.96
N THR A 404 28.19 20.98 -37.21
CA THR A 404 28.71 20.32 -38.42
C THR A 404 29.00 21.35 -39.53
N SER A 405 29.78 20.96 -40.52
CA SER A 405 30.14 21.78 -41.69
C SER A 405 29.16 21.70 -42.86
N ILE A 406 27.97 21.10 -42.66
CA ILE A 406 26.90 21.04 -43.67
C ILE A 406 25.94 22.24 -43.45
N PRO A 407 25.82 23.18 -44.40
CA PRO A 407 24.86 24.29 -44.30
C PRO A 407 23.43 23.87 -44.65
N LEU A 408 22.42 24.54 -44.07
CA LEU A 408 21.04 24.48 -44.56
C LEU A 408 20.77 25.64 -45.52
N PRO A 409 20.40 25.38 -46.80
CA PRO A 409 19.83 26.39 -47.69
C PRO A 409 18.33 26.54 -47.41
N LEU A 410 17.95 27.47 -46.52
CA LEU A 410 16.55 27.82 -46.32
C LEU A 410 16.07 28.78 -47.41
N THR A 411 14.80 28.67 -47.78
CA THR A 411 14.13 29.58 -48.72
C THR A 411 13.00 30.35 -48.03
N THR A 412 12.63 31.51 -48.58
CA THR A 412 11.53 32.37 -48.10
C THR A 412 10.20 31.63 -47.90
N ASP A 413 9.99 30.57 -48.66
CA ASP A 413 8.72 29.83 -48.73
C ASP A 413 8.61 28.72 -47.65
N SER A 414 9.68 28.50 -46.88
CA SER A 414 9.77 27.45 -45.87
C SER A 414 8.89 27.78 -44.65
N GLN A 415 7.83 26.99 -44.43
CA GLN A 415 6.93 27.17 -43.28
C GLN A 415 7.47 26.48 -42.02
N LEU A 416 7.56 27.21 -40.91
CA LEU A 416 8.08 26.68 -39.64
C LEU A 416 6.93 26.21 -38.74
N PHE A 417 7.00 24.97 -38.26
CA PHE A 417 6.00 24.35 -37.37
C PHE A 417 6.59 24.03 -36.01
N PHE A 418 6.14 24.73 -34.98
CA PHE A 418 6.53 24.51 -33.58
C PHE A 418 5.51 23.60 -32.87
N GLY A 419 5.99 22.78 -31.94
CA GLY A 419 5.21 21.82 -31.15
C GLY A 419 4.80 20.54 -31.90
N GLY A 420 4.42 20.67 -33.17
CA GLY A 420 4.30 19.53 -34.08
C GLY A 420 3.48 19.81 -35.34
N LYS A 421 3.60 18.91 -36.32
CA LYS A 421 2.67 18.75 -37.45
C LYS A 421 2.85 17.34 -38.05
N LYS A 422 1.84 16.84 -38.76
CA LYS A 422 2.02 15.69 -39.67
C LYS A 422 2.64 16.19 -40.99
N THR A 423 3.92 15.91 -41.21
CA THR A 423 4.53 16.07 -42.54
C THR A 423 3.91 15.03 -43.49
N CYS A 424 3.64 15.43 -44.73
CA CYS A 424 2.95 14.60 -45.73
C CYS A 424 3.89 14.26 -46.87
N ILE A 425 4.30 13.00 -46.98
CA ILE A 425 5.08 12.56 -48.13
C ILE A 425 4.10 12.35 -49.31
N ILE A 426 4.41 12.98 -50.44
CA ILE A 426 3.67 12.79 -51.69
C ILE A 426 4.34 11.66 -52.46
N TRP A 427 3.72 10.49 -52.47
CA TRP A 427 4.00 9.45 -53.47
C TRP A 427 2.94 9.54 -54.57
N ALA A 428 3.28 9.12 -55.79
CA ALA A 428 2.64 9.58 -57.03
C ALA A 428 1.10 9.54 -57.08
N PHE A 429 0.45 8.62 -56.34
CA PHE A 429 -1.02 8.57 -56.19
C PHE A 429 -1.50 8.39 -54.73
N SER A 430 -0.66 8.66 -53.71
CA SER A 430 -1.06 8.52 -52.30
C SER A 430 -0.37 9.52 -51.36
N ARG A 431 -1.15 10.25 -50.58
CA ARG A 431 -0.68 11.30 -49.66
C ARG A 431 -0.65 10.79 -48.21
N GLN A 432 0.45 10.13 -47.82
CA GLN A 432 0.57 9.56 -46.47
C GLN A 432 1.23 10.56 -45.50
N CYS A 433 0.46 11.01 -44.51
CA CYS A 433 0.88 12.03 -43.54
C CYS A 433 1.15 11.42 -42.16
N ARG A 434 2.42 11.34 -41.76
CA ARG A 434 2.86 10.69 -40.52
C ARG A 434 3.95 11.53 -39.85
N ASN A 435 3.75 11.90 -38.59
CA ASN A 435 4.82 12.41 -37.74
C ASN A 435 5.58 11.19 -37.18
N PRO A 436 6.91 11.06 -37.37
CA PRO A 436 7.70 9.97 -36.77
C PRO A 436 7.97 10.18 -35.27
N PHE A 437 7.81 11.41 -34.75
CA PHE A 437 8.07 11.76 -33.35
C PHE A 437 6.78 12.00 -32.56
N LYS A 438 6.89 11.95 -31.21
CA LYS A 438 5.83 12.44 -30.33
C LYS A 438 5.68 13.96 -30.48
N VAL A 439 4.45 14.46 -30.47
CA VAL A 439 4.14 15.89 -30.41
C VAL A 439 4.63 16.45 -29.07
N PHE A 440 5.18 17.66 -29.05
CA PHE A 440 5.61 18.29 -27.82
C PHE A 440 4.41 18.77 -27.00
N GLN A 441 4.49 18.53 -25.69
CA GLN A 441 3.60 19.14 -24.69
C GLN A 441 4.50 19.86 -23.69
N GLY A 442 4.14 21.07 -23.31
CA GLY A 442 5.04 21.98 -22.61
C GLY A 442 4.81 23.44 -22.99
N CYS A 443 5.62 24.32 -22.42
CA CYS A 443 5.58 25.75 -22.73
C CYS A 443 6.74 26.14 -23.66
N MET A 444 6.52 27.16 -24.49
CA MET A 444 7.59 27.91 -25.17
C MET A 444 7.44 29.41 -24.92
N ARG A 445 8.54 30.16 -24.92
CA ARG A 445 8.59 31.64 -24.89
C ARG A 445 9.85 32.15 -25.60
N LEU A 446 9.95 33.46 -25.82
CA LEU A 446 11.09 34.10 -26.48
C LEU A 446 11.47 33.44 -27.83
N LEU A 447 10.45 33.09 -28.63
CA LEU A 447 10.66 32.60 -29.99
C LEU A 447 11.26 33.73 -30.83
N THR A 448 12.32 33.44 -31.57
CA THR A 448 13.02 34.40 -32.44
C THR A 448 13.31 33.80 -33.80
N LEU A 449 13.20 34.64 -34.83
CA LEU A 449 13.46 34.33 -36.24
C LEU A 449 14.37 35.44 -36.79
N ASP A 450 15.55 35.08 -37.27
CA ASP A 450 16.66 35.99 -37.61
C ASP A 450 16.91 37.05 -36.52
N ASP A 451 16.94 36.57 -35.26
CA ASP A 451 17.10 37.34 -34.02
C ASP A 451 16.01 38.42 -33.75
N GLN A 452 14.94 38.50 -34.58
CA GLN A 452 13.73 39.24 -34.26
C GLN A 452 12.77 38.40 -33.40
N CYS A 453 12.18 38.98 -32.36
CA CYS A 453 11.25 38.29 -31.47
C CYS A 453 9.84 38.15 -32.09
N VAL A 454 9.25 36.96 -31.99
CA VAL A 454 7.90 36.67 -32.47
C VAL A 454 6.87 37.25 -31.51
N ASP A 455 6.05 38.17 -32.01
CA ASP A 455 4.94 38.78 -31.27
C ASP A 455 3.79 37.77 -31.10
N LEU A 456 3.78 37.05 -29.98
CA LEU A 456 2.76 36.07 -29.63
C LEU A 456 1.38 36.70 -29.39
N ILE A 457 1.27 38.01 -29.10
CA ILE A 457 -0.01 38.69 -28.98
C ILE A 457 -0.65 38.88 -30.36
N LYS A 458 0.13 39.17 -31.40
CA LYS A 458 -0.35 39.12 -32.80
C LYS A 458 -0.75 37.71 -33.23
N VAL A 459 -0.09 36.66 -32.72
CA VAL A 459 -0.54 35.27 -32.93
C VAL A 459 -1.90 35.04 -32.28
N GLN A 460 -2.09 35.42 -31.01
CA GLN A 460 -3.38 35.30 -30.31
C GLN A 460 -4.51 36.07 -31.01
N GLN A 461 -4.22 37.23 -31.60
CA GLN A 461 -5.16 38.02 -32.39
C GLN A 461 -5.41 37.48 -33.81
N ARG A 462 -4.82 36.33 -34.18
CA ARG A 462 -4.83 35.74 -35.54
C ARG A 462 -4.31 36.68 -36.64
N LEU A 463 -3.42 37.61 -36.27
CA LEU A 463 -2.74 38.54 -37.20
C LEU A 463 -1.38 38.03 -37.67
N LEU A 464 -0.82 37.02 -37.00
CA LEU A 464 0.47 36.41 -37.34
C LEU A 464 0.39 34.88 -37.25
N GLY A 465 0.77 34.20 -38.33
CA GLY A 465 0.83 32.74 -38.40
C GLY A 465 -0.54 32.06 -38.38
N ASN A 466 -0.55 30.77 -38.06
CA ASN A 466 -1.74 29.94 -37.89
C ASN A 466 -1.50 28.95 -36.74
N TYR A 467 -2.53 28.56 -35.99
CA TYR A 467 -2.37 27.67 -34.86
C TYR A 467 -3.62 26.82 -34.60
N SER A 468 -3.44 25.74 -33.83
CA SER A 468 -4.54 24.97 -33.26
C SER A 468 -4.21 24.55 -31.84
N ARG A 469 -5.22 24.55 -30.96
CA ARG A 469 -5.14 24.10 -29.55
C ARG A 469 -3.89 24.60 -28.81
N LEU A 470 -3.65 25.90 -28.87
CA LEU A 470 -2.64 26.56 -28.04
C LEU A 470 -3.33 27.41 -26.98
N GLN A 471 -2.78 27.41 -25.76
CA GLN A 471 -3.10 28.43 -24.77
C GLN A 471 -1.98 29.48 -24.84
N ILE A 472 -2.32 30.71 -25.23
CA ILE A 472 -1.35 31.80 -25.40
C ILE A 472 -1.47 32.76 -24.22
N ASP A 473 -0.35 33.37 -23.83
CA ASP A 473 -0.21 34.26 -22.67
C ASP A 473 -0.38 33.52 -21.32
N ILE A 474 -0.02 32.23 -21.31
CA ILE A 474 0.02 31.34 -20.14
C ILE A 474 1.05 30.21 -20.37
N CYS A 475 1.69 29.76 -19.29
CA CYS A 475 2.47 28.52 -19.25
C CYS A 475 1.82 27.50 -18.29
N GLY A 476 0.98 26.61 -18.82
CA GLY A 476 0.16 25.65 -18.04
C GLY A 476 0.90 24.42 -17.49
N ILE A 477 2.22 24.48 -17.30
CA ILE A 477 2.98 23.37 -16.71
C ILE A 477 2.67 23.24 -15.20
N THR A 478 2.54 22.00 -14.72
CA THR A 478 2.21 21.68 -13.31
C THR A 478 3.22 20.65 -12.80
N ASP A 479 3.75 20.82 -11.59
CA ASP A 479 4.61 19.81 -10.94
C ASP A 479 3.73 18.84 -10.14
N ARG A 480 3.51 17.64 -10.69
CA ARG A 480 2.71 16.55 -10.11
C ARG A 480 3.49 15.68 -9.11
N CYS A 481 4.71 16.09 -8.75
CA CYS A 481 5.55 15.49 -7.71
C CYS A 481 5.90 16.49 -6.58
N SER A 482 5.21 17.65 -6.50
CA SER A 482 5.42 18.66 -5.46
C SER A 482 4.07 19.22 -4.94
N PRO A 483 3.48 18.65 -3.87
CA PRO A 483 4.00 17.57 -3.02
C PRO A 483 4.03 16.21 -3.73
N SER A 484 4.79 15.27 -3.18
CA SER A 484 4.83 13.90 -3.70
C SER A 484 3.59 13.13 -3.26
N HIS A 485 2.83 12.60 -4.22
CA HIS A 485 1.74 11.63 -3.96
C HIS A 485 2.26 10.18 -3.87
N CYS A 486 3.58 10.00 -3.72
CA CYS A 486 4.21 8.70 -3.50
C CYS A 486 4.54 8.54 -2.02
N GLU A 487 3.93 7.55 -1.39
CA GLU A 487 4.03 7.24 0.04
C GLU A 487 5.20 6.29 0.34
N HIS A 488 5.45 6.07 1.64
CA HIS A 488 6.45 5.11 2.14
C HIS A 488 7.85 5.25 1.51
N GLY A 489 8.26 6.48 1.21
CA GLY A 489 9.56 6.79 0.56
C GLY A 489 9.62 6.50 -0.95
N GLY A 490 8.51 6.16 -1.59
CA GLY A 490 8.40 5.88 -3.01
C GLY A 490 8.88 7.05 -3.89
N ARG A 491 9.73 6.77 -4.88
CA ARG A 491 10.35 7.84 -5.69
C ARG A 491 9.40 8.32 -6.80
N CYS A 492 8.90 9.55 -6.68
CA CYS A 492 8.08 10.18 -7.72
C CYS A 492 8.88 10.54 -8.97
N THR A 493 8.28 10.32 -10.13
CA THR A 493 8.69 10.81 -11.45
C THR A 493 7.47 11.22 -12.26
N GLN A 494 7.59 12.11 -13.24
CA GLN A 494 6.42 12.67 -13.92
C GLN A 494 6.57 12.88 -15.43
N SER A 495 5.43 13.16 -16.04
CA SER A 495 5.21 13.56 -17.43
C SER A 495 4.22 14.74 -17.45
N TRP A 496 3.87 15.25 -18.62
CA TRP A 496 2.88 16.33 -18.76
C TRP A 496 1.51 15.98 -18.14
N SER A 497 1.04 14.74 -18.33
CA SER A 497 -0.33 14.31 -17.99
C SER A 497 -0.44 13.35 -16.81
N THR A 498 0.66 12.79 -16.28
CA THR A 498 0.60 11.84 -15.16
C THR A 498 1.94 11.71 -14.43
N PHE A 499 1.91 11.19 -13.21
CA PHE A 499 3.07 10.84 -12.39
C PHE A 499 3.17 9.31 -12.18
N HIS A 500 4.35 8.86 -11.77
CA HIS A 500 4.67 7.46 -11.50
C HIS A 500 5.54 7.37 -10.25
N CYS A 501 5.10 6.59 -9.28
CA CYS A 501 5.89 6.22 -8.11
C CYS A 501 6.71 4.96 -8.40
N ASN A 502 7.93 4.90 -7.89
CA ASN A 502 8.73 3.68 -7.85
C ASN A 502 8.79 3.18 -6.40
N CYS A 503 8.14 2.04 -6.14
CA CYS A 503 8.00 1.40 -4.83
C CYS A 503 9.01 0.27 -4.58
N SER A 504 9.93 -0.02 -5.53
CA SER A 504 10.76 -1.24 -5.52
C SER A 504 11.60 -1.45 -4.25
N ASN A 505 11.85 -0.38 -3.49
CA ASN A 505 12.68 -0.39 -2.28
C ASN A 505 11.91 0.01 -1.00
N SER A 506 10.58 0.17 -1.05
CA SER A 506 9.78 0.56 0.14
C SER A 506 9.16 -0.61 0.89
N GLY A 507 8.85 -1.72 0.20
CA GLY A 507 8.02 -2.81 0.75
C GLY A 507 6.52 -2.67 0.46
N TYR A 508 6.12 -1.61 -0.25
CA TYR A 508 4.72 -1.31 -0.59
C TYR A 508 4.50 -1.35 -2.11
N ARG A 509 3.24 -1.29 -2.53
CA ARG A 509 2.77 -1.42 -3.94
C ARG A 509 1.58 -0.48 -4.21
N GLY A 510 0.91 -0.67 -5.33
CA GLY A 510 -0.12 0.25 -5.82
C GLY A 510 0.49 1.45 -6.56
N ALA A 511 -0.34 2.30 -7.15
CA ALA A 511 0.11 3.37 -8.04
C ALA A 511 0.83 4.52 -7.29
N THR A 512 0.54 4.66 -6.00
CA THR A 512 1.06 5.65 -5.05
C THR A 512 2.03 5.06 -4.02
N CYS A 513 2.34 3.75 -4.07
CA CYS A 513 3.07 3.03 -3.02
C CYS A 513 2.32 2.97 -1.66
N HIS A 514 0.99 2.99 -1.66
CA HIS A 514 0.16 3.03 -0.45
C HIS A 514 0.09 1.66 0.26
N SER A 515 -0.45 0.62 -0.37
CA SER A 515 -0.72 -0.67 0.29
C SER A 515 0.51 -1.56 0.42
N SER A 516 0.68 -2.22 1.59
CA SER A 516 1.78 -3.18 1.83
C SER A 516 1.85 -4.32 0.81
N THR A 517 3.06 -4.86 0.61
CA THR A 517 3.26 -6.18 -0.02
C THR A 517 3.13 -7.35 0.96
N TYR A 518 3.20 -7.10 2.27
CA TYR A 518 3.23 -8.08 3.35
C TYR A 518 1.87 -8.22 4.06
N GLU A 519 1.82 -9.01 5.14
CA GLU A 519 0.61 -9.22 5.95
C GLU A 519 0.86 -8.87 7.43
N GLN A 520 -0.22 -8.55 8.16
CA GLN A 520 -0.16 -7.92 9.49
C GLN A 520 0.23 -8.85 10.65
N SER A 521 0.22 -10.17 10.47
CA SER A 521 0.56 -11.11 11.53
C SER A 521 0.99 -12.49 11.03
N CYS A 522 1.63 -13.27 11.90
CA CYS A 522 1.86 -14.70 11.67
C CYS A 522 0.55 -15.48 11.49
N GLU A 523 -0.56 -15.03 12.08
CA GLU A 523 -1.86 -15.69 11.96
C GLU A 523 -2.47 -15.48 10.56
N ALA A 524 -2.32 -14.28 9.99
CA ALA A 524 -2.68 -13.98 8.60
C ALA A 524 -1.84 -14.82 7.61
N TYR A 525 -0.53 -15.00 7.86
CA TYR A 525 0.31 -15.89 7.08
C TYR A 525 -0.10 -17.36 7.21
N LYS A 526 -0.37 -17.87 8.43
CA LYS A 526 -0.88 -19.24 8.66
C LYS A 526 -2.13 -19.51 7.82
N HIS A 527 -3.05 -18.55 7.73
CA HIS A 527 -4.28 -18.68 6.94
C HIS A 527 -4.11 -18.70 5.42
N LYS A 528 -2.90 -18.42 4.90
CA LYS A 528 -2.53 -18.65 3.49
C LYS A 528 -1.90 -20.02 3.24
N GLY A 529 -1.73 -20.85 4.28
CA GLY A 529 -1.02 -22.12 4.21
C GLY A 529 0.49 -22.01 4.45
N ASN A 530 1.00 -20.87 4.91
CA ASN A 530 2.41 -20.71 5.26
C ASN A 530 2.74 -21.44 6.57
N THR A 531 3.99 -21.87 6.70
CA THR A 531 4.52 -22.63 7.84
C THR A 531 5.46 -21.77 8.68
N SER A 532 6.02 -22.32 9.77
CA SER A 532 7.07 -21.64 10.56
C SER A 532 8.24 -21.14 9.70
N GLY A 533 8.78 -19.97 10.03
CA GLY A 533 9.83 -19.30 9.27
C GLY A 533 9.91 -17.79 9.56
N TYR A 534 10.86 -17.10 8.91
CA TYR A 534 10.96 -15.65 8.98
C TYR A 534 10.05 -14.99 7.94
N TYR A 535 9.25 -14.02 8.36
CA TYR A 535 8.36 -13.24 7.50
C TYR A 535 8.46 -11.75 7.84
N TYR A 536 8.35 -10.90 6.82
CA TYR A 536 8.12 -9.47 7.05
C TYR A 536 6.67 -9.29 7.53
N ILE A 537 6.48 -8.60 8.65
CA ILE A 537 5.20 -8.28 9.25
C ILE A 537 5.04 -6.77 9.28
N ASP A 538 3.86 -6.30 8.86
CA ASP A 538 3.54 -4.89 8.66
C ASP A 538 2.20 -4.63 9.36
N VAL A 539 2.24 -4.13 10.59
CA VAL A 539 1.10 -4.22 11.54
C VAL A 539 -0.03 -3.23 11.27
N ASP A 540 0.24 -2.12 10.58
CA ASP A 540 -0.77 -1.13 10.16
C ASP A 540 -1.02 -1.16 8.64
N GLY A 541 -0.11 -1.71 7.83
CA GLY A 541 -0.33 -2.20 6.46
C GLY A 541 -0.37 -1.13 5.37
N SER A 542 -1.11 -0.04 5.60
CA SER A 542 -1.10 1.15 4.74
C SER A 542 -0.88 2.41 5.59
N GLY A 543 -0.23 2.23 6.74
CA GLY A 543 0.11 3.26 7.72
C GLY A 543 1.63 3.50 7.84
N PRO A 544 2.06 4.40 8.74
CA PRO A 544 3.43 4.88 8.79
C PRO A 544 4.47 3.89 9.36
N VAL A 545 4.08 2.77 9.96
CA VAL A 545 5.03 1.81 10.55
C VAL A 545 5.66 0.94 9.46
N LYS A 546 6.97 0.69 9.55
CA LYS A 546 7.71 -0.05 8.51
C LYS A 546 7.62 -1.57 8.73
N PRO A 547 7.53 -2.39 7.66
CA PRO A 547 7.59 -3.84 7.76
C PRO A 547 8.87 -4.32 8.46
N HIS A 548 8.73 -5.18 9.48
CA HIS A 548 9.87 -5.77 10.21
C HIS A 548 9.95 -7.28 10.02
N LEU A 549 11.17 -7.84 9.97
CA LEU A 549 11.41 -9.26 9.79
C LEU A 549 11.30 -10.02 11.12
N ILE A 550 10.25 -10.83 11.28
CA ILE A 550 9.92 -11.53 12.53
C ILE A 550 9.90 -13.03 12.29
N TYR A 551 10.34 -13.81 13.29
CA TYR A 551 10.22 -15.26 13.24
C TYR A 551 8.81 -15.69 13.68
N CYS A 552 8.08 -16.33 12.77
CA CYS A 552 6.82 -17.00 13.06
C CYS A 552 7.07 -18.45 13.44
N ASN A 553 6.67 -18.85 14.66
CA ASN A 553 6.60 -20.24 15.08
C ASN A 553 5.12 -20.69 15.05
N MET A 554 4.74 -21.44 14.01
CA MET A 554 3.36 -21.85 13.74
C MET A 554 3.15 -23.31 14.13
N THR A 555 2.39 -23.55 15.20
CA THR A 555 2.02 -24.89 15.65
C THR A 555 0.63 -25.29 15.14
N GLU A 556 0.23 -26.55 15.40
CA GLU A 556 -1.14 -27.05 15.17
C GLU A 556 -2.18 -26.05 15.74
N ASP A 557 -1.91 -25.50 16.94
CA ASP A 557 -2.85 -24.63 17.66
C ASP A 557 -2.69 -23.11 17.51
N ARG A 558 -1.47 -22.57 17.41
CA ARG A 558 -1.21 -21.11 17.52
C ARG A 558 -0.13 -20.63 16.52
N ALA A 559 -0.22 -19.39 16.05
CA ALA A 559 0.87 -18.73 15.33
C ALA A 559 1.57 -17.70 16.23
N TRP A 560 2.78 -18.02 16.71
CA TRP A 560 3.57 -17.16 17.58
C TRP A 560 4.53 -16.26 16.79
N MET A 561 4.48 -14.96 17.04
CA MET A 561 5.55 -14.02 16.74
C MET A 561 6.63 -14.11 17.83
N VAL A 562 7.89 -14.27 17.42
CA VAL A 562 9.06 -14.30 18.33
C VAL A 562 9.97 -13.12 18.03
N ILE A 563 10.05 -12.18 18.98
CA ILE A 563 10.82 -10.93 18.83
C ILE A 563 12.04 -10.99 19.75
N GLN A 564 13.23 -10.95 19.14
CA GLN A 564 14.52 -11.03 19.82
C GLN A 564 15.01 -9.64 20.26
N HIS A 565 15.88 -9.65 21.28
CA HIS A 565 16.63 -8.50 21.77
C HIS A 565 18.12 -8.85 21.94
N ASN A 566 18.93 -7.86 22.30
CA ASN A 566 20.39 -7.90 22.31
C ASN A 566 21.05 -9.02 23.16
N ASN A 567 20.37 -9.57 24.18
CA ASN A 567 20.95 -10.57 25.10
C ASN A 567 19.89 -11.45 25.78
N THR A 568 19.67 -12.65 25.26
CA THR A 568 18.76 -13.66 25.84
C THR A 568 19.45 -14.75 26.67
N ASP A 569 20.78 -14.65 26.86
CA ASP A 569 21.60 -15.62 27.59
C ASP A 569 21.62 -15.39 29.10
N LEU A 570 21.88 -16.46 29.87
CA LEU A 570 22.01 -16.41 31.34
C LEU A 570 23.28 -15.63 31.73
N THR A 571 23.09 -14.36 32.08
CA THR A 571 24.17 -13.41 32.33
C THR A 571 24.47 -13.33 33.83
N ARG A 572 25.71 -13.68 34.22
CA ARG A 572 26.20 -13.53 35.60
C ARG A 572 26.62 -12.09 35.89
N VAL A 573 26.24 -11.58 37.05
CA VAL A 573 26.61 -10.26 37.55
C VAL A 573 27.81 -10.40 38.48
N TYR A 574 28.86 -9.62 38.22
CA TYR A 574 30.07 -9.57 39.05
C TYR A 574 30.06 -8.31 39.91
N SER A 575 30.42 -8.44 41.19
CA SER A 575 30.49 -7.32 42.14
C SER A 575 31.58 -6.31 41.75
N SER A 576 31.25 -5.02 41.74
CA SER A 576 32.22 -3.92 41.55
C SER A 576 32.21 -2.99 42.76
N PRO A 577 33.37 -2.59 43.32
CA PRO A 577 33.40 -1.70 44.48
C PRO A 577 32.87 -0.29 44.19
N GLU A 578 32.86 0.14 42.92
CA GLU A 578 32.43 1.48 42.49
C GLU A 578 30.95 1.59 42.13
N LYS A 579 30.22 0.47 42.00
CA LYS A 579 28.80 0.45 41.59
C LYS A 579 27.97 -0.43 42.52
N SER A 580 27.06 0.19 43.27
CA SER A 580 26.11 -0.47 44.16
C SER A 580 24.96 -1.20 43.44
N GLN A 581 24.76 -0.92 42.14
CA GLN A 581 23.72 -1.51 41.29
C GLN A 581 24.28 -1.88 39.91
N HIS A 582 23.76 -2.97 39.34
CA HIS A 582 23.97 -3.34 37.94
C HIS A 582 22.72 -2.96 37.13
N LEU A 583 22.93 -2.31 35.99
CA LEU A 583 21.90 -1.97 35.01
C LEU A 583 22.16 -2.75 33.73
N ALA A 584 21.16 -3.47 33.26
CA ALA A 584 21.12 -4.11 31.94
C ALA A 584 19.99 -3.52 31.10
N ASN A 585 20.24 -3.25 29.82
CA ASN A 585 19.26 -2.71 28.87
C ASN A 585 19.09 -3.69 27.71
N PHE A 586 17.86 -3.88 27.25
CA PHE A 586 17.49 -4.84 26.21
C PHE A 586 17.01 -4.10 24.95
N ASP A 587 17.90 -3.98 23.97
CA ASP A 587 17.60 -3.37 22.68
C ASP A 587 16.92 -4.40 21.77
N TYR A 588 15.70 -4.13 21.33
CA TYR A 588 14.93 -5.01 20.44
C TYR A 588 15.24 -4.71 18.98
N ALA A 589 15.08 -5.71 18.10
CA ALA A 589 15.33 -5.53 16.66
C ALA A 589 14.29 -4.62 15.97
N SER A 590 13.05 -4.60 16.46
CA SER A 590 11.94 -3.81 15.92
C SER A 590 11.95 -2.35 16.40
N GLU A 591 11.46 -1.44 15.55
CA GLU A 591 11.13 -0.05 15.95
C GLU A 591 9.99 -0.02 16.98
N GLU A 592 9.88 1.06 17.76
CA GLU A 592 9.00 1.13 18.94
C GLU A 592 7.51 1.02 18.59
N GLU A 593 7.11 1.69 17.50
CA GLU A 593 5.76 1.70 16.98
C GLU A 593 5.33 0.29 16.52
N GLN A 594 6.26 -0.46 15.92
CA GLN A 594 6.06 -1.86 15.53
C GLN A 594 5.87 -2.77 16.76
N LEU A 595 6.67 -2.58 17.83
CA LEU A 595 6.51 -3.34 19.09
C LEU A 595 5.14 -3.07 19.74
N ALA A 596 4.75 -1.80 19.84
CA ALA A 596 3.45 -1.40 20.38
C ALA A 596 2.28 -1.95 19.54
N GLY A 597 2.41 -1.95 18.21
CA GLY A 597 1.44 -2.55 17.30
C GLY A 597 1.27 -4.05 17.54
N ILE A 598 2.37 -4.82 17.56
CA ILE A 598 2.33 -6.27 17.83
C ILE A 598 1.66 -6.55 19.18
N ILE A 599 2.11 -5.89 20.26
CA ILE A 599 1.64 -6.17 21.62
C ILE A 599 0.17 -5.79 21.78
N SER A 600 -0.29 -4.69 21.20
CA SER A 600 -1.70 -4.27 21.29
C SER A 600 -2.64 -5.22 20.53
N GLN A 601 -2.32 -5.53 19.27
CA GLN A 601 -3.14 -6.36 18.37
C GLN A 601 -3.18 -7.85 18.75
N SER A 602 -2.11 -8.37 19.36
CA SER A 602 -2.05 -9.78 19.78
C SER A 602 -3.14 -10.14 20.78
N GLU A 603 -3.58 -11.39 20.80
CA GLU A 603 -4.50 -11.89 21.82
C GLU A 603 -3.79 -11.97 23.18
N HIS A 604 -2.61 -12.60 23.19
CA HIS A 604 -1.77 -12.85 24.35
C HIS A 604 -0.29 -12.59 24.02
N CYS A 605 0.47 -12.13 25.01
CA CYS A 605 1.93 -12.00 24.94
C CYS A 605 2.55 -12.45 26.25
N GLU A 606 3.73 -13.08 26.17
CA GLU A 606 4.52 -13.52 27.31
C GLU A 606 6.03 -13.32 27.10
N GLN A 607 6.75 -13.17 28.21
CA GLN A 607 8.21 -13.07 28.21
C GLN A 607 8.78 -13.76 29.46
N GLU A 608 9.84 -14.55 29.31
CA GLU A 608 10.54 -15.18 30.44
C GLU A 608 11.37 -14.13 31.20
N LEU A 609 11.17 -14.03 32.52
CA LEU A 609 12.06 -13.32 33.43
C LEU A 609 12.52 -14.27 34.53
N SER A 610 13.84 -14.50 34.59
CA SER A 610 14.46 -15.42 35.54
C SER A 610 15.60 -14.73 36.30
N TYR A 611 15.46 -14.65 37.63
CA TYR A 611 16.53 -14.27 38.54
C TYR A 611 17.08 -15.50 39.27
N LEU A 612 18.40 -15.60 39.32
CA LEU A 612 19.14 -16.62 40.07
C LEU A 612 20.06 -15.89 41.05
N CYS A 613 20.13 -16.39 42.28
CA CYS A 613 20.72 -15.67 43.39
C CYS A 613 21.46 -16.59 44.37
N ARG A 614 22.43 -16.01 45.07
CA ARG A 614 23.12 -16.62 46.21
C ARG A 614 23.56 -15.47 47.13
N LYS A 615 23.02 -15.41 48.35
CA LYS A 615 23.14 -14.25 49.27
C LYS A 615 22.83 -12.89 48.61
N SER A 616 21.84 -12.85 47.73
CA SER A 616 21.48 -11.69 46.92
C SER A 616 19.96 -11.55 46.87
N ARG A 617 19.42 -10.56 47.58
CA ARG A 617 17.97 -10.41 47.80
C ARG A 617 17.33 -9.52 46.73
N LEU A 618 16.05 -9.76 46.45
CA LEU A 618 15.24 -8.99 45.50
C LEU A 618 14.52 -7.84 46.21
N LEU A 619 13.81 -8.18 47.29
CA LEU A 619 13.00 -7.26 48.08
C LEU A 619 13.71 -6.95 49.40
N ASN A 620 13.54 -5.73 49.89
CA ASN A 620 14.24 -5.24 51.09
C ASN A 620 13.48 -5.62 52.36
N THR A 621 12.18 -5.31 52.37
CA THR A 621 11.14 -5.81 53.27
C THR A 621 9.82 -5.80 52.49
N ALA A 622 8.75 -6.43 53.02
CA ALA A 622 7.43 -6.43 52.36
C ALA A 622 6.90 -5.02 52.03
N GLU A 623 7.17 -4.04 52.90
CA GLU A 623 6.69 -2.65 52.75
C GLU A 623 7.75 -1.71 52.13
N GLY A 624 9.04 -2.03 52.26
CA GLY A 624 10.16 -1.17 51.85
C GLY A 624 10.36 -1.02 50.34
N ALA A 625 11.33 -0.18 49.95
CA ALA A 625 11.78 -0.08 48.57
C ALA A 625 12.65 -1.29 48.20
N PRO A 626 12.39 -2.01 47.09
CA PRO A 626 13.13 -3.22 46.72
C PRO A 626 14.57 -2.92 46.32
N PHE A 627 15.45 -3.93 46.42
CA PHE A 627 16.84 -3.81 45.96
C PHE A 627 16.93 -3.93 44.44
N SER A 628 16.08 -4.76 43.84
CA SER A 628 16.09 -5.10 42.43
C SER A 628 14.70 -4.95 41.82
N TRP A 629 14.63 -4.42 40.60
CA TRP A 629 13.39 -4.19 39.84
C TRP A 629 13.68 -4.20 38.34
N TRP A 630 12.63 -4.25 37.52
CA TRP A 630 12.74 -4.11 36.07
C TRP A 630 11.90 -2.94 35.56
N VAL A 631 12.11 -2.56 34.30
CA VAL A 631 11.33 -1.54 33.60
C VAL A 631 10.77 -2.16 32.34
N GLY A 632 9.48 -1.96 32.07
CA GLY A 632 8.83 -2.52 30.90
C GLY A 632 7.51 -1.84 30.54
N GLY A 633 7.02 -2.13 29.33
CA GLY A 633 5.87 -1.46 28.72
C GLY A 633 6.24 -0.63 27.48
N PRO A 634 5.30 0.20 26.99
CA PRO A 634 5.52 1.07 25.84
C PRO A 634 6.43 2.28 26.14
N GLY A 635 7.14 2.75 25.11
CA GLY A 635 8.05 3.89 25.17
C GLY A 635 9.18 3.68 26.19
N PRO A 636 9.42 4.60 27.14
CA PRO A 636 10.44 4.44 28.18
C PRO A 636 10.10 3.33 29.20
N GLY A 637 8.88 2.77 29.16
CA GLY A 637 8.39 1.78 30.11
C GLY A 637 8.07 2.36 31.50
N GLN A 638 7.61 1.48 32.39
CA GLN A 638 7.29 1.76 33.78
C GLN A 638 8.04 0.79 34.70
N VAL A 639 8.40 1.26 35.90
CA VAL A 639 9.09 0.44 36.91
C VAL A 639 8.14 -0.62 37.48
N GLN A 640 8.58 -1.88 37.43
CA GLN A 640 7.85 -3.04 37.92
C GLN A 640 8.62 -3.73 39.05
N THR A 641 7.93 -3.97 40.16
CA THR A 641 8.50 -4.49 41.42
C THR A 641 8.05 -5.91 41.77
N TYR A 642 7.35 -6.57 40.84
CA TYR A 642 6.98 -7.98 40.89
C TYR A 642 7.89 -8.77 39.94
N TRP A 643 8.07 -10.08 40.16
CA TRP A 643 8.98 -10.91 39.37
C TRP A 643 8.24 -12.00 38.59
N GLY A 644 8.99 -12.82 37.82
CA GLY A 644 8.43 -13.81 36.90
C GLY A 644 7.36 -14.69 37.56
N GLY A 645 6.22 -14.85 36.89
CA GLY A 645 5.05 -15.60 37.37
C GLY A 645 4.21 -14.91 38.46
N ALA A 646 4.52 -13.69 38.88
CA ALA A 646 3.67 -12.88 39.75
C ALA A 646 2.83 -11.85 38.99
N VAL A 647 1.83 -11.25 39.66
CA VAL A 647 0.94 -10.24 39.07
C VAL A 647 1.42 -8.80 39.32
N PRO A 648 1.12 -7.84 38.42
CA PRO A 648 1.46 -6.42 38.60
C PRO A 648 1.07 -5.85 39.96
N GLY A 649 1.98 -5.08 40.55
CA GLY A 649 1.78 -4.43 41.85
C GLY A 649 1.89 -5.35 43.09
N SER A 650 1.95 -6.69 42.92
CA SER A 650 1.99 -7.64 44.06
C SER A 650 3.20 -7.48 44.98
N ARG A 651 4.36 -7.08 44.44
CA ARG A 651 5.69 -7.18 45.11
C ARG A 651 6.02 -8.60 45.57
N GLN A 652 5.71 -9.60 44.75
CA GLN A 652 6.02 -11.01 45.03
C GLN A 652 6.68 -11.69 43.82
N CYS A 653 7.15 -12.91 44.02
CA CYS A 653 7.57 -13.84 42.99
C CYS A 653 6.54 -14.98 42.85
N ALA A 654 6.66 -15.83 41.81
CA ALA A 654 5.73 -16.93 41.56
C ALA A 654 5.44 -17.80 42.80
N CYS A 655 6.46 -18.09 43.63
CA CYS A 655 6.31 -18.93 44.80
C CYS A 655 5.48 -18.28 45.93
N GLY A 656 5.46 -16.94 46.00
CA GLY A 656 4.73 -16.17 47.00
C GLY A 656 3.22 -16.11 46.74
N LEU A 657 2.81 -16.27 45.47
CA LEU A 657 1.39 -16.43 45.10
C LEU A 657 0.90 -17.89 45.17
N GLN A 658 1.83 -18.85 45.32
CA GLN A 658 1.54 -20.29 45.36
C GLN A 658 1.73 -20.90 46.76
N ASP A 659 2.05 -20.07 47.77
CA ASP A 659 2.40 -20.47 49.14
C ASP A 659 3.46 -21.60 49.21
N ASN A 660 4.44 -21.58 48.28
CA ASN A 660 5.40 -22.68 48.10
C ASN A 660 6.88 -22.23 48.01
N CYS A 661 7.21 -21.02 48.45
CA CYS A 661 8.61 -20.58 48.57
C CYS A 661 9.41 -21.47 49.55
N VAL A 662 10.72 -21.57 49.33
CA VAL A 662 11.63 -22.40 50.14
C VAL A 662 11.64 -21.98 51.61
N ASP A 663 11.44 -20.69 51.89
CA ASP A 663 11.22 -20.15 53.23
C ASP A 663 9.84 -19.46 53.26
N SER A 664 8.92 -19.95 54.09
CA SER A 664 7.54 -19.45 54.17
C SER A 664 7.41 -18.06 54.79
N ASN A 665 8.51 -17.45 55.27
CA ASN A 665 8.53 -16.08 55.78
C ASN A 665 8.81 -15.03 54.68
N HIS A 666 9.08 -15.48 53.45
CA HIS A 666 9.48 -14.63 52.33
C HIS A 666 8.58 -14.85 51.10
N HIS A 667 8.39 -13.79 50.29
CA HIS A 667 7.54 -13.84 49.08
C HIS A 667 8.31 -14.15 47.77
N CYS A 668 9.62 -14.36 47.89
CA CYS A 668 10.57 -14.70 46.85
C CYS A 668 11.66 -15.60 47.45
N ASN A 669 12.12 -16.61 46.72
CA ASN A 669 13.15 -17.54 47.20
C ASN A 669 14.48 -16.83 47.48
N CYS A 670 14.81 -15.79 46.71
CA CYS A 670 16.05 -15.03 46.86
C CYS A 670 16.11 -14.16 48.12
N ASP A 671 14.98 -13.83 48.73
CA ASP A 671 14.95 -12.98 49.91
C ASP A 671 15.36 -13.71 51.20
N ALA A 672 15.38 -15.05 51.17
CA ALA A 672 15.83 -15.90 52.27
C ALA A 672 17.36 -15.87 52.50
N ASP A 673 18.13 -15.25 51.59
CA ASP A 673 19.56 -14.92 51.77
C ASP A 673 20.52 -16.12 51.94
N TYR A 674 20.17 -17.29 51.42
CA TYR A 674 20.96 -18.53 51.59
C TYR A 674 22.26 -18.56 50.77
N ASP A 675 23.24 -19.36 51.24
CA ASP A 675 24.53 -19.62 50.58
C ASP A 675 24.45 -20.64 49.42
N GLN A 676 23.25 -21.12 49.12
CA GLN A 676 22.94 -22.01 47.99
C GLN A 676 22.32 -21.19 46.87
N TRP A 677 22.37 -21.71 45.64
CA TRP A 677 21.69 -21.07 44.51
C TRP A 677 20.18 -21.28 44.62
N ALA A 678 19.44 -20.19 44.77
CA ALA A 678 17.99 -20.15 44.64
C ALA A 678 17.59 -19.42 43.34
N ASN A 679 16.32 -19.55 42.94
CA ASN A 679 15.80 -18.85 41.78
C ASN A 679 14.36 -18.38 41.98
N ASP A 680 14.06 -17.24 41.39
CA ASP A 680 12.72 -16.69 41.21
C ASP A 680 12.55 -16.49 39.69
N SER A 681 11.80 -17.39 39.06
CA SER A 681 11.76 -17.54 37.60
C SER A 681 10.35 -17.84 37.13
N GLY A 682 9.91 -17.17 36.07
CA GLY A 682 8.58 -17.40 35.49
C GLY A 682 8.27 -16.51 34.29
N LEU A 683 7.06 -16.67 33.76
CA LEU A 683 6.56 -15.87 32.65
C LEU A 683 5.92 -14.57 33.17
N LEU A 684 6.16 -13.48 32.45
CA LEU A 684 5.44 -12.22 32.53
C LEU A 684 4.39 -12.22 31.42
N THR A 685 3.10 -12.12 31.75
CA THR A 685 1.98 -12.27 30.79
C THR A 685 1.09 -11.03 30.63
N HIS A 686 1.39 -9.94 31.35
CA HIS A 686 0.58 -8.73 31.35
C HIS A 686 1.07 -7.77 30.26
N LYS A 687 0.30 -7.67 29.17
CA LYS A 687 0.71 -6.97 27.94
C LYS A 687 1.05 -5.49 28.18
N GLU A 688 0.40 -4.87 29.16
CA GLU A 688 0.58 -3.47 29.54
C GLU A 688 1.97 -3.18 30.12
N THR A 689 2.64 -4.20 30.67
CA THR A 689 3.99 -4.12 31.26
C THR A 689 5.07 -4.73 30.36
N LEU A 690 4.72 -5.24 29.18
CA LEU A 690 5.66 -5.82 28.21
C LEU A 690 6.04 -4.81 27.12
N PRO A 691 7.25 -4.93 26.52
CA PRO A 691 8.31 -5.89 26.85
C PRO A 691 9.22 -5.39 27.99
N VAL A 692 10.07 -6.28 28.51
CA VAL A 692 11.14 -5.91 29.45
C VAL A 692 12.19 -5.05 28.73
N ARG A 693 12.37 -3.80 29.14
CA ARG A 693 13.32 -2.83 28.55
C ARG A 693 14.65 -2.79 29.29
N SER A 694 14.62 -2.85 30.62
CA SER A 694 15.83 -2.85 31.44
C SER A 694 15.62 -3.54 32.78
N LEU A 695 16.73 -3.90 33.41
CA LEU A 695 16.79 -4.62 34.68
C LEU A 695 17.80 -3.93 35.60
N VAL A 696 17.38 -3.58 36.81
CA VAL A 696 18.21 -2.99 37.86
C VAL A 696 18.37 -4.01 38.97
N LEU A 697 19.62 -4.40 39.27
CA LEU A 697 19.95 -5.41 40.26
C LEU A 697 20.80 -4.80 41.40
N GLY A 698 20.26 -4.87 42.62
CA GLY A 698 20.90 -4.42 43.86
C GLY A 698 21.44 -5.57 44.73
N ASP A 699 21.86 -5.25 45.95
CA ASP A 699 22.45 -6.19 46.95
C ASP A 699 23.72 -6.97 46.49
N ILE A 700 24.21 -6.72 45.27
CA ILE A 700 25.41 -7.32 44.65
C ILE A 700 26.75 -6.80 45.18
N GLN A 701 26.77 -5.74 46.00
CA GLN A 701 27.99 -5.17 46.58
C GLN A 701 28.45 -5.91 47.85
N ARG A 702 27.59 -6.76 48.42
CA ARG A 702 27.82 -7.47 49.69
C ARG A 702 28.77 -8.66 49.50
N PRO A 703 29.80 -8.86 50.35
CA PRO A 703 30.73 -9.98 50.20
C PRO A 703 30.03 -11.35 50.20
N GLY A 704 30.22 -12.11 49.12
CA GLY A 704 29.59 -13.42 48.91
C GLY A 704 28.19 -13.37 48.28
N SER A 705 27.70 -12.18 47.91
CA SER A 705 26.52 -12.00 47.05
C SER A 705 26.90 -12.32 45.60
N GLU A 706 26.21 -13.28 44.99
CA GLU A 706 26.29 -13.60 43.56
C GLU A 706 24.88 -13.57 42.96
N ALA A 707 24.76 -13.04 41.75
CA ALA A 707 23.49 -12.94 41.03
C ALA A 707 23.68 -13.29 39.55
N ALA A 708 22.63 -13.81 38.92
CA ALA A 708 22.54 -14.00 37.48
C ALA A 708 21.11 -13.76 37.02
N TYR A 709 20.94 -13.25 35.80
CA TYR A 709 19.64 -13.00 35.21
C TYR A 709 19.54 -13.58 33.80
N LYS A 710 18.31 -13.86 33.37
CA LYS A 710 17.98 -14.19 32.00
C LYS A 710 16.64 -13.53 31.66
N VAL A 711 16.58 -12.90 30.49
CA VAL A 711 15.35 -12.34 29.93
C VAL A 711 15.14 -13.00 28.57
N GLY A 712 14.06 -13.75 28.41
CA GLY A 712 13.73 -14.42 27.15
C GLY A 712 13.33 -13.43 26.05
N PRO A 713 13.23 -13.87 24.79
CA PRO A 713 12.58 -13.08 23.75
C PRO A 713 11.11 -12.84 24.08
N LEU A 714 10.52 -11.81 23.48
CA LEU A 714 9.08 -11.55 23.58
C LEU A 714 8.35 -12.53 22.65
N HIS A 715 7.36 -13.25 23.20
CA HIS A 715 6.49 -14.16 22.49
C HIS A 715 5.07 -13.61 22.47
N CYS A 716 4.48 -13.39 21.29
CA CYS A 716 3.10 -12.92 21.14
C CYS A 716 2.31 -13.81 20.17
N HIS A 717 1.02 -14.04 20.39
CA HIS A 717 0.19 -14.82 19.46
C HIS A 717 -1.26 -14.35 19.38
N GLY A 718 -1.97 -14.86 18.36
CA GLY A 718 -3.32 -14.43 18.02
C GLY A 718 -3.32 -13.05 17.36
N ASP A 719 -4.43 -12.70 16.74
CA ASP A 719 -4.60 -11.46 16.00
C ASP A 719 -6.05 -11.01 16.11
N LYS A 720 -6.30 -10.00 16.94
CA LYS A 720 -7.66 -9.48 17.17
C LYS A 720 -8.26 -8.88 15.90
N ASN A 721 -7.44 -8.27 15.04
CA ASN A 721 -7.89 -7.61 13.82
C ASN A 721 -8.30 -8.63 12.75
N PHE A 722 -7.60 -9.76 12.65
CA PHE A 722 -7.91 -10.85 11.73
C PHE A 722 -9.14 -11.68 12.15
N TRP A 723 -9.40 -11.81 13.45
CA TRP A 723 -10.55 -12.58 13.96
C TRP A 723 -11.86 -11.82 13.96
N ASN A 724 -11.82 -10.54 14.37
CA ASN A 724 -12.92 -9.58 14.39
C ASN A 724 -13.93 -9.75 13.23
N ALA A 725 -15.09 -10.36 13.53
CA ALA A 725 -16.11 -10.70 12.55
C ALA A 725 -17.55 -10.37 13.00
N ALA A 726 -18.43 -10.14 12.02
CA ALA A 726 -19.86 -10.00 12.22
C ALA A 726 -20.66 -10.85 11.23
N PHE A 727 -21.69 -11.55 11.73
CA PHE A 727 -22.68 -12.31 10.97
C PHE A 727 -24.00 -11.55 10.87
N PHE A 728 -24.43 -11.24 9.65
CA PHE A 728 -25.66 -10.54 9.30
C PHE A 728 -26.78 -11.55 9.01
N ASP A 729 -27.84 -11.54 9.82
CA ASP A 729 -28.92 -12.55 9.77
C ASP A 729 -30.12 -12.18 8.90
N LYS A 730 -30.22 -10.91 8.44
CA LYS A 730 -31.34 -10.34 7.69
C LYS A 730 -30.85 -9.29 6.70
N GLU A 731 -31.48 -9.19 5.53
CA GLU A 731 -31.23 -8.15 4.50
C GLU A 731 -31.57 -6.72 4.96
N THR A 732 -32.13 -6.55 6.17
CA THR A 732 -32.42 -5.27 6.80
C THR A 732 -31.46 -4.93 7.94
N SER A 733 -30.52 -5.80 8.29
CA SER A 733 -29.49 -5.53 9.29
C SER A 733 -28.26 -4.87 8.66
N TYR A 734 -27.59 -4.04 9.45
CA TYR A 734 -26.38 -3.31 9.08
C TYR A 734 -25.69 -2.85 10.36
N LEU A 735 -24.35 -2.74 10.33
CA LEU A 735 -23.60 -2.00 11.34
C LEU A 735 -23.39 -0.57 10.82
N HIS A 736 -23.21 0.40 11.73
CA HIS A 736 -22.86 1.77 11.34
C HIS A 736 -21.76 2.38 12.20
N PHE A 737 -20.88 3.14 11.56
CA PHE A 737 -19.68 3.74 12.12
C PHE A 737 -19.61 5.25 11.77
N PRO A 738 -18.69 6.03 12.35
CA PRO A 738 -18.41 7.39 11.88
C PRO A 738 -18.11 7.47 10.38
N THR A 739 -18.21 8.66 9.80
CA THR A 739 -17.88 8.94 8.40
C THR A 739 -16.46 8.46 8.06
N PHE A 740 -16.30 7.79 6.92
CA PHE A 740 -14.97 7.38 6.46
C PHE A 740 -14.16 8.57 5.90
N HIS A 741 -12.95 8.76 6.43
CA HIS A 741 -11.99 9.77 5.97
C HIS A 741 -10.96 9.15 5.00
N GLY A 742 -11.33 9.13 3.71
CA GLY A 742 -10.53 8.58 2.61
C GLY A 742 -10.32 9.57 1.45
N GLU A 743 -10.03 10.82 1.80
CA GLU A 743 -10.14 11.98 0.90
C GLU A 743 -9.26 11.84 -0.36
N LEU A 744 -7.95 11.61 -0.21
CA LEU A 744 -7.03 11.39 -1.34
C LEU A 744 -6.86 9.90 -1.66
N ASN A 745 -6.66 9.09 -0.64
CA ASN A 745 -6.45 7.64 -0.73
C ASN A 745 -7.45 6.91 0.18
N ALA A 746 -7.97 5.79 -0.32
CA ALA A 746 -9.00 4.96 0.28
C ALA A 746 -8.71 3.48 -0.01
N ASP A 747 -7.99 2.83 0.90
CA ASP A 747 -7.72 1.39 0.89
C ASP A 747 -8.73 0.68 1.78
N ILE A 748 -9.48 -0.25 1.19
CA ILE A 748 -10.57 -0.99 1.82
C ILE A 748 -10.30 -2.47 1.60
N SER A 749 -10.05 -3.20 2.69
CA SER A 749 -9.91 -4.65 2.64
C SER A 749 -10.78 -5.35 3.69
N PHE A 750 -11.31 -6.51 3.33
CA PHE A 750 -12.09 -7.38 4.21
C PHE A 750 -12.17 -8.79 3.64
N LEU A 751 -12.52 -9.75 4.50
CA LEU A 751 -13.02 -11.05 4.05
C LEU A 751 -14.53 -11.11 4.19
N PHE A 752 -15.21 -11.77 3.25
CA PHE A 752 -16.63 -12.09 3.34
C PHE A 752 -16.89 -13.58 3.13
N LYS A 753 -18.04 -14.06 3.62
CA LYS A 753 -18.56 -15.40 3.37
C LYS A 753 -20.08 -15.34 3.24
N THR A 754 -20.65 -15.87 2.16
CA THR A 754 -22.10 -15.81 1.91
C THR A 754 -22.63 -17.02 1.16
N THR A 755 -23.95 -17.18 1.18
CA THR A 755 -24.73 -18.02 0.26
C THR A 755 -25.67 -17.18 -0.64
N SER A 756 -25.79 -15.87 -0.41
CA SER A 756 -26.59 -14.96 -1.23
C SER A 756 -25.91 -14.68 -2.57
N SER A 757 -26.69 -14.53 -3.63
CA SER A 757 -26.20 -14.09 -4.94
C SER A 757 -25.93 -12.58 -5.03
N SER A 758 -26.30 -11.79 -4.01
CA SER A 758 -26.08 -10.33 -4.01
C SER A 758 -26.13 -9.72 -2.61
N GLY A 759 -25.51 -8.55 -2.43
CA GLY A 759 -25.61 -7.74 -1.20
C GLY A 759 -24.60 -6.59 -1.17
N VAL A 760 -24.89 -5.52 -0.41
CA VAL A 760 -23.97 -4.38 -0.23
C VAL A 760 -23.08 -4.62 0.99
N PHE A 761 -21.76 -4.64 0.79
CA PHE A 761 -20.78 -4.84 1.86
C PHE A 761 -20.54 -3.55 2.65
N LEU A 762 -20.44 -2.42 1.95
CA LEU A 762 -20.07 -1.12 2.50
C LEU A 762 -20.72 -0.01 1.68
N GLU A 763 -21.24 1.04 2.34
CA GLU A 763 -21.77 2.27 1.74
C GLU A 763 -21.45 3.49 2.63
N ASN A 764 -20.85 4.54 2.06
CA ASN A 764 -20.81 5.88 2.64
C ASN A 764 -21.26 6.88 1.57
N LEU A 765 -22.05 7.88 1.97
CA LEU A 765 -22.58 8.92 1.07
C LEU A 765 -22.02 10.31 1.43
N GLY A 766 -21.96 11.18 0.43
CA GLY A 766 -21.71 12.61 0.52
C GLY A 766 -22.87 13.43 -0.06
N ILE A 767 -22.63 14.68 -0.48
CA ILE A 767 -23.64 15.54 -1.13
C ILE A 767 -23.85 15.16 -2.61
N LYS A 768 -22.80 14.66 -3.25
CA LYS A 768 -22.77 14.11 -4.63
C LYS A 768 -21.95 12.83 -4.64
N ASP A 769 -20.76 12.95 -4.04
CA ASP A 769 -19.80 11.92 -3.76
C ASP A 769 -20.42 10.72 -3.04
N PHE A 770 -19.86 9.54 -3.27
CA PHE A 770 -20.18 8.33 -2.51
C PHE A 770 -19.07 7.30 -2.69
N ILE A 771 -19.07 6.28 -1.84
CA ILE A 771 -18.25 5.09 -1.99
C ILE A 771 -19.08 3.86 -1.58
N ARG A 772 -19.15 2.84 -2.44
CA ARG A 772 -19.90 1.60 -2.20
C ARG A 772 -19.19 0.39 -2.81
N ILE A 773 -19.15 -0.72 -2.07
CA ILE A 773 -18.74 -2.03 -2.57
C ILE A 773 -19.92 -3.01 -2.45
N GLU A 774 -20.31 -3.65 -3.55
CA GLU A 774 -21.42 -4.61 -3.60
C GLU A 774 -21.06 -5.92 -4.32
N LEU A 775 -21.60 -7.03 -3.83
CA LEU A 775 -21.75 -8.26 -4.61
C LEU A 775 -22.98 -8.05 -5.51
N ARG A 776 -22.76 -7.86 -6.82
CA ARG A 776 -23.80 -7.54 -7.79
C ARG A 776 -24.48 -8.78 -8.35
N SER A 777 -23.70 -9.84 -8.53
CA SER A 777 -24.17 -11.20 -8.80
C SER A 777 -23.24 -12.19 -8.09
N SER A 778 -23.58 -13.48 -8.08
CA SER A 778 -22.73 -14.52 -7.49
C SER A 778 -21.35 -14.66 -8.14
N LEU A 779 -21.09 -13.98 -9.26
CA LEU A 779 -19.81 -13.99 -9.98
C LEU A 779 -19.16 -12.60 -10.08
N GLU A 780 -19.83 -11.51 -9.68
CA GLU A 780 -19.41 -10.12 -9.94
C GLU A 780 -19.38 -9.30 -8.65
N VAL A 781 -18.19 -8.82 -8.27
CA VAL A 781 -18.02 -7.80 -7.23
C VAL A 781 -17.75 -6.45 -7.90
N VAL A 782 -18.40 -5.40 -7.42
CA VAL A 782 -18.30 -4.05 -7.96
C VAL A 782 -17.92 -3.06 -6.86
N PHE A 783 -16.88 -2.28 -7.14
CA PHE A 783 -16.48 -1.10 -6.39
C PHE A 783 -16.95 0.14 -7.17
N SER A 784 -17.70 1.02 -6.51
CA SER A 784 -18.35 2.17 -7.16
C SER A 784 -18.19 3.43 -6.32
N PHE A 785 -17.91 4.56 -6.97
CA PHE A 785 -17.67 5.82 -6.28
C PHE A 785 -17.94 7.03 -7.19
N ASP A 786 -18.14 8.20 -6.58
CA ASP A 786 -18.05 9.52 -7.22
C ASP A 786 -17.25 10.45 -6.30
N VAL A 787 -16.48 11.36 -6.90
CA VAL A 787 -15.63 12.37 -6.24
C VAL A 787 -15.86 13.76 -6.86
N GLY A 788 -17.05 14.00 -7.43
CA GLY A 788 -17.40 15.21 -8.19
C GLY A 788 -17.08 15.14 -9.69
N ASN A 789 -16.43 14.07 -10.17
CA ASN A 789 -16.15 13.84 -11.60
C ASN A 789 -17.31 13.11 -12.32
N GLY A 790 -18.30 12.59 -11.59
CA GLY A 790 -19.29 11.65 -12.08
C GLY A 790 -18.98 10.20 -11.65
N PRO A 791 -20.01 9.33 -11.57
CA PRO A 791 -19.86 7.99 -11.00
C PRO A 791 -19.00 7.08 -11.87
N LEU A 792 -18.05 6.40 -11.23
CA LEU A 792 -17.17 5.39 -11.80
C LEU A 792 -17.40 4.03 -11.13
N GLU A 793 -17.16 2.95 -11.88
CA GLU A 793 -17.19 1.57 -11.36
C GLU A 793 -15.94 0.79 -11.78
N VAL A 794 -15.38 0.04 -10.84
CA VAL A 794 -14.37 -1.00 -11.06
C VAL A 794 -15.03 -2.34 -10.76
N ARG A 795 -14.89 -3.32 -11.67
CA ARG A 795 -15.62 -4.59 -11.60
C ARG A 795 -14.69 -5.78 -11.75
N VAL A 796 -14.88 -6.82 -10.95
CA VAL A 796 -14.19 -8.10 -11.09
C VAL A 796 -15.22 -9.19 -11.32
N GLU A 797 -15.23 -9.74 -12.53
CA GLU A 797 -15.93 -10.98 -12.88
C GLU A 797 -15.04 -12.18 -12.53
N THR A 798 -15.64 -13.20 -11.92
CA THR A 798 -14.95 -14.40 -11.44
C THR A 798 -15.46 -15.65 -12.16
N SER A 799 -14.63 -16.68 -12.29
CA SER A 799 -15.00 -17.91 -13.02
C SER A 799 -15.64 -18.99 -12.14
N VAL A 800 -15.88 -18.70 -10.85
CA VAL A 800 -16.42 -19.63 -9.85
C VAL A 800 -17.33 -18.82 -8.91
N PRO A 801 -18.53 -19.28 -8.53
CA PRO A 801 -19.43 -18.52 -7.67
C PRO A 801 -18.84 -18.19 -6.29
N LEU A 802 -18.95 -16.94 -5.89
CA LEU A 802 -18.49 -16.36 -4.62
C LEU A 802 -19.50 -16.52 -3.47
N ASN A 803 -20.59 -17.25 -3.71
CA ASN A 803 -21.64 -17.55 -2.74
C ASN A 803 -21.62 -19.03 -2.30
N ASP A 804 -20.42 -19.61 -2.22
CA ASP A 804 -20.18 -21.03 -1.96
C ASP A 804 -20.02 -21.38 -0.46
N ASN A 805 -20.26 -20.42 0.44
CA ASN A 805 -20.04 -20.51 1.89
C ASN A 805 -18.57 -20.79 2.31
N ARG A 806 -17.61 -20.22 1.57
CA ARG A 806 -16.20 -20.08 2.00
C ARG A 806 -15.82 -18.60 2.18
N TRP A 807 -14.66 -18.37 2.78
CA TRP A 807 -14.08 -17.04 2.92
C TRP A 807 -13.41 -16.58 1.63
N HIS A 808 -13.90 -15.47 1.08
CA HIS A 808 -13.31 -14.72 -0.03
C HIS A 808 -12.70 -13.42 0.50
N ILE A 809 -11.60 -12.94 -0.09
CA ILE A 809 -10.96 -11.66 0.26
C ILE A 809 -11.19 -10.62 -0.83
N VAL A 810 -11.65 -9.43 -0.42
CA VAL A 810 -11.75 -8.24 -1.27
C VAL A 810 -10.65 -7.27 -0.86
N ARG A 811 -9.93 -6.71 -1.83
CA ARG A 811 -9.05 -5.55 -1.67
C ARG A 811 -9.44 -4.51 -2.73
N ALA A 812 -9.90 -3.35 -2.30
CA ALA A 812 -10.29 -2.24 -3.15
C ALA A 812 -9.51 -0.99 -2.74
N GLU A 813 -8.76 -0.41 -3.67
CA GLU A 813 -7.95 0.79 -3.44
C GLU A 813 -8.48 1.89 -4.36
N ARG A 814 -8.71 3.10 -3.86
CA ARG A 814 -8.85 4.30 -4.68
C ARG A 814 -7.79 5.30 -4.24
N ASN A 815 -6.98 5.75 -5.19
CA ASN A 815 -5.97 6.78 -4.97
C ASN A 815 -6.14 7.94 -5.97
N VAL A 816 -5.27 8.95 -5.90
CA VAL A 816 -5.32 10.14 -6.76
C VAL A 816 -5.02 9.87 -8.25
N LYS A 817 -4.66 8.65 -8.63
CA LYS A 817 -4.25 8.25 -9.98
C LYS A 817 -5.10 7.13 -10.59
N GLU A 818 -5.58 6.19 -9.79
CA GLU A 818 -6.44 5.08 -10.25
C GLU A 818 -7.30 4.53 -9.11
N ALA A 819 -8.36 3.82 -9.47
CA ALA A 819 -9.08 2.91 -8.59
C ALA A 819 -8.85 1.46 -9.04
N PHE A 820 -8.72 0.57 -8.08
CA PHE A 820 -8.30 -0.82 -8.21
C PHE A 820 -9.26 -1.71 -7.42
N LEU A 821 -9.60 -2.87 -7.96
CA LEU A 821 -10.37 -3.91 -7.27
C LEU A 821 -9.77 -5.28 -7.55
N ARG A 822 -9.61 -6.06 -6.49
CA ARG A 822 -9.21 -7.47 -6.54
C ARG A 822 -10.09 -8.32 -5.63
N VAL A 823 -10.48 -9.49 -6.14
CA VAL A 823 -11.10 -10.57 -5.38
C VAL A 823 -10.18 -11.78 -5.44
N ASP A 824 -9.83 -12.35 -4.29
CA ASP A 824 -8.98 -13.55 -4.16
C ASP A 824 -7.71 -13.54 -5.05
N GLY A 825 -7.46 -14.66 -5.74
CA GLY A 825 -6.40 -14.85 -6.72
C GLY A 825 -6.72 -14.33 -8.13
N PHE A 826 -7.94 -13.82 -8.38
CA PHE A 826 -8.37 -13.42 -9.72
C PHE A 826 -7.59 -12.19 -10.24
N PRO A 827 -7.53 -11.98 -11.57
CA PRO A 827 -6.97 -10.76 -12.15
C PRO A 827 -7.67 -9.52 -11.58
N ALA A 828 -6.88 -8.54 -11.13
CA ALA A 828 -7.42 -7.29 -10.65
C ALA A 828 -7.89 -6.41 -11.81
N ALA A 829 -8.92 -5.59 -11.55
CA ALA A 829 -9.40 -4.56 -12.46
C ALA A 829 -8.94 -3.19 -11.97
N THR A 830 -8.63 -2.29 -12.92
CA THR A 830 -8.15 -0.93 -12.65
C THR A 830 -8.85 0.08 -13.56
N GLN A 831 -9.19 1.25 -13.01
CA GLN A 831 -9.75 2.41 -13.70
C GLN A 831 -8.86 3.62 -13.44
N GLU A 832 -8.21 4.17 -14.47
CA GLU A 832 -7.41 5.40 -14.35
C GLU A 832 -8.29 6.60 -13.94
N ALA A 833 -7.75 7.50 -13.11
CA ALA A 833 -8.39 8.75 -12.71
C ALA A 833 -8.13 9.87 -13.74
N PRO A 834 -9.05 10.84 -13.89
CA PRO A 834 -8.87 11.95 -14.83
C PRO A 834 -7.65 12.84 -14.46
N PRO A 835 -6.70 13.12 -15.37
CA PRO A 835 -5.46 13.87 -15.08
C PRO A 835 -5.59 15.23 -14.41
N ASP A 836 -6.69 15.93 -14.62
CA ASP A 836 -6.99 17.25 -14.04
C ASP A 836 -8.42 17.26 -13.45
N GLY A 837 -8.90 16.10 -12.99
CA GLY A 837 -10.18 15.95 -12.30
C GLY A 837 -10.11 16.28 -10.80
N HIS A 838 -11.27 16.21 -10.14
CA HIS A 838 -11.34 16.25 -8.67
C HIS A 838 -10.61 15.03 -8.07
N ILE A 839 -9.86 15.26 -6.99
CA ILE A 839 -9.09 14.23 -6.28
C ILE A 839 -9.53 14.01 -4.82
N HIS A 840 -10.34 14.88 -4.23
CA HIS A 840 -10.86 14.72 -2.87
C HIS A 840 -12.23 14.02 -2.88
N LEU A 841 -12.39 12.99 -2.05
CA LEU A 841 -13.65 12.29 -1.78
C LEU A 841 -14.34 12.92 -0.55
N GLN A 842 -15.47 13.61 -0.74
CA GLN A 842 -16.16 14.38 0.30
C GLN A 842 -17.41 13.68 0.85
N LEU A 843 -17.20 12.82 1.84
CA LEU A 843 -18.26 12.06 2.52
C LEU A 843 -18.85 12.83 3.72
N ASN A 844 -20.14 12.63 4.00
CA ASN A 844 -20.81 13.30 5.12
C ASN A 844 -21.82 12.43 5.90
N SER A 845 -22.25 11.28 5.36
CA SER A 845 -23.07 10.32 6.10
C SER A 845 -22.21 9.48 7.05
N GLN A 846 -22.86 8.84 8.03
CA GLN A 846 -22.28 7.66 8.67
C GLN A 846 -21.91 6.59 7.62
N LEU A 847 -20.93 5.76 7.97
CA LEU A 847 -20.54 4.59 7.19
C LEU A 847 -21.46 3.42 7.54
N PHE A 848 -22.06 2.77 6.52
CA PHE A 848 -22.93 1.61 6.65
C PHE A 848 -22.19 0.34 6.20
N ILE A 849 -22.20 -0.71 7.02
CA ILE A 849 -21.56 -2.00 6.75
C ILE A 849 -22.62 -3.10 6.74
N GLY A 850 -22.58 -3.96 5.72
CA GLY A 850 -23.54 -5.04 5.50
C GLY A 850 -24.92 -4.57 5.01
N GLY A 851 -25.07 -3.31 4.61
CA GLY A 851 -26.32 -2.80 4.03
C GLY A 851 -26.26 -1.32 3.66
N THR A 852 -27.40 -0.79 3.23
CA THR A 852 -27.55 0.60 2.75
C THR A 852 -28.32 1.48 3.74
N ALA A 853 -28.14 2.80 3.64
CA ALA A 853 -28.94 3.77 4.39
C ALA A 853 -30.46 3.62 4.14
N SER A 854 -30.85 3.11 2.96
CA SER A 854 -32.23 2.83 2.58
C SER A 854 -32.80 1.49 3.11
N ARG A 855 -31.96 0.60 3.66
CA ARG A 855 -32.32 -0.76 4.11
C ARG A 855 -32.99 -1.65 3.05
N GLN A 856 -32.75 -1.38 1.76
CA GLN A 856 -33.36 -2.12 0.63
C GLN A 856 -32.40 -3.14 -0.03
N LYS A 857 -31.11 -3.13 0.32
CA LYS A 857 -30.09 -4.06 -0.19
C LYS A 857 -29.06 -4.42 0.88
N GLY A 858 -29.47 -5.18 1.89
CA GLY A 858 -28.52 -5.74 2.87
C GLY A 858 -27.62 -6.83 2.27
N PHE A 859 -26.64 -7.22 3.05
CA PHE A 859 -25.82 -8.41 2.85
C PHE A 859 -26.24 -9.49 3.85
N LEU A 860 -26.17 -10.76 3.43
CA LEU A 860 -26.41 -11.93 4.28
C LEU A 860 -25.13 -12.75 4.38
N GLY A 861 -24.78 -13.21 5.58
CA GLY A 861 -23.55 -13.97 5.82
C GLY A 861 -22.57 -13.22 6.72
N CYS A 862 -21.27 -13.42 6.53
CA CYS A 862 -20.24 -12.85 7.40
C CYS A 862 -19.36 -11.81 6.68
N ILE A 863 -18.94 -10.78 7.43
CA ILE A 863 -17.81 -9.90 7.10
C ILE A 863 -16.79 -10.00 8.25
N ARG A 864 -15.50 -10.02 7.93
CA ARG A 864 -14.39 -10.17 8.91
C ARG A 864 -13.17 -9.36 8.51
N SER A 865 -12.44 -8.85 9.51
CA SER A 865 -11.22 -8.08 9.34
C SER A 865 -11.41 -6.90 8.38
N LEU A 866 -12.47 -6.11 8.60
CA LEU A 866 -12.74 -4.93 7.80
C LEU A 866 -11.77 -3.80 8.20
N GLN A 867 -10.95 -3.39 7.24
CA GLN A 867 -9.95 -2.35 7.37
C GLN A 867 -10.19 -1.22 6.38
N LEU A 868 -9.96 0.01 6.84
CA LEU A 868 -10.09 1.25 6.09
C LEU A 868 -8.85 2.11 6.37
N ASN A 869 -8.01 2.34 5.36
CA ASN A 869 -6.74 3.08 5.49
C ASN A 869 -5.89 2.57 6.68
N GLY A 870 -5.70 1.24 6.77
CA GLY A 870 -5.00 0.55 7.87
C GLY A 870 -5.79 0.41 9.18
N VAL A 871 -6.83 1.22 9.41
CA VAL A 871 -7.64 1.16 10.64
C VAL A 871 -8.64 0.01 10.56
N THR A 872 -8.52 -0.96 11.47
CA THR A 872 -9.52 -2.03 11.63
C THR A 872 -10.75 -1.50 12.37
N LEU A 873 -11.95 -1.68 11.80
CA LEU A 873 -13.21 -1.36 12.47
C LEU A 873 -13.68 -2.52 13.34
N ASP A 874 -13.92 -2.30 14.63
CA ASP A 874 -14.46 -3.31 15.55
C ASP A 874 -15.91 -3.68 15.17
N LEU A 875 -16.07 -4.84 14.54
CA LEU A 875 -17.36 -5.39 14.11
C LEU A 875 -18.02 -6.17 15.25
N GLU A 876 -17.25 -6.75 16.17
CA GLU A 876 -17.77 -7.62 17.22
C GLU A 876 -18.45 -6.85 18.35
N GLU A 877 -17.81 -5.82 18.92
CA GLU A 877 -18.45 -4.94 19.90
C GLU A 877 -19.65 -4.23 19.28
N ARG A 878 -19.56 -3.87 17.98
CA ARG A 878 -20.66 -3.24 17.27
C ARG A 878 -21.82 -4.22 17.00
N ALA A 879 -21.54 -5.49 16.74
CA ALA A 879 -22.55 -6.53 16.55
C ALA A 879 -23.25 -6.92 17.86
N LYS A 880 -22.53 -6.99 18.99
CA LYS A 880 -23.12 -7.29 20.33
C LYS A 880 -24.30 -6.39 20.69
N ILE A 881 -24.32 -5.15 20.20
CA ILE A 881 -25.36 -4.16 20.47
C ILE A 881 -26.33 -3.90 19.29
N THR A 882 -26.22 -4.62 18.16
CA THR A 882 -27.00 -4.35 16.95
C THR A 882 -27.98 -5.49 16.60
N PRO A 883 -29.31 -5.28 16.68
CA PRO A 883 -30.30 -6.30 16.36
C PRO A 883 -30.18 -6.82 14.91
N GLY A 884 -30.12 -8.14 14.75
CA GLY A 884 -29.97 -8.81 13.45
C GLY A 884 -28.52 -8.94 12.95
N VAL A 885 -27.55 -8.57 13.79
CA VAL A 885 -26.14 -8.90 13.60
C VAL A 885 -25.67 -9.68 14.83
N ARG A 886 -24.72 -10.61 14.66
CA ARG A 886 -24.11 -11.39 15.75
C ARG A 886 -22.58 -11.31 15.65
N PRO A 887 -21.84 -11.23 16.77
CA PRO A 887 -20.37 -11.27 16.74
C PRO A 887 -19.87 -12.66 16.31
N GLY A 888 -18.68 -12.68 15.71
CA GLY A 888 -18.04 -13.91 15.20
C GLY A 888 -18.67 -14.46 13.92
N CYS A 889 -18.10 -15.54 13.39
CA CYS A 889 -18.63 -16.24 12.22
C CYS A 889 -18.22 -17.72 12.20
N PRO A 890 -19.12 -18.67 12.54
CA PRO A 890 -18.79 -20.09 12.57
C PRO A 890 -18.61 -20.67 11.15
N GLY A 891 -17.89 -21.80 11.07
CA GLY A 891 -17.58 -22.50 9.83
C GLY A 891 -16.26 -22.03 9.22
N HIS A 892 -15.15 -22.26 9.92
CA HIS A 892 -13.78 -22.04 9.44
C HIS A 892 -13.30 -23.24 8.61
N CYS A 893 -13.59 -24.47 9.04
CA CYS A 893 -13.17 -25.69 8.33
C CYS A 893 -13.74 -25.84 6.92
N SER A 894 -14.84 -25.15 6.55
CA SER A 894 -15.33 -25.13 5.15
C SER A 894 -14.37 -24.43 4.18
N SER A 895 -13.57 -23.49 4.69
CA SER A 895 -12.66 -22.67 3.90
C SER A 895 -11.22 -23.18 3.99
N TYR A 896 -10.78 -23.58 5.19
CA TYR A 896 -9.39 -23.91 5.48
C TYR A 896 -9.11 -25.41 5.67
N GLY A 897 -10.14 -26.27 5.68
CA GLY A 897 -9.96 -27.71 5.93
C GLY A 897 -9.11 -28.44 4.89
N SER A 898 -8.96 -27.88 3.68
CA SER A 898 -8.05 -28.36 2.64
C SER A 898 -6.57 -28.09 2.93
N LEU A 899 -6.24 -27.23 3.90
CA LEU A 899 -4.87 -27.03 4.35
C LEU A 899 -4.35 -28.23 5.14
N CYS A 900 -5.22 -28.99 5.83
CA CYS A 900 -4.83 -30.16 6.60
C CYS A 900 -4.37 -31.32 5.69
N GLN A 901 -3.08 -31.61 5.73
CA GLN A 901 -2.43 -32.63 4.88
C GLN A 901 -2.40 -34.00 5.57
N ASN A 902 -1.95 -35.04 4.84
CA ASN A 902 -1.62 -36.36 5.38
C ASN A 902 -2.67 -36.97 6.34
N GLN A 903 -3.95 -36.85 5.97
CA GLN A 903 -5.12 -37.32 6.72
C GLN A 903 -5.33 -36.64 8.09
N GLY A 904 -4.72 -35.47 8.33
CA GLY A 904 -5.07 -34.60 9.45
C GLY A 904 -6.52 -34.14 9.38
N ARG A 905 -7.23 -34.12 10.51
CA ARG A 905 -8.64 -33.74 10.57
C ARG A 905 -8.80 -32.26 10.92
N CYS A 906 -9.50 -31.49 10.10
CA CYS A 906 -9.84 -30.12 10.48
C CYS A 906 -10.79 -30.12 11.70
N ALA A 907 -10.39 -29.41 12.74
CA ALA A 907 -11.16 -29.15 13.95
C ALA A 907 -11.51 -27.66 14.04
N GLU A 908 -12.77 -27.37 14.34
CA GLU A 908 -13.33 -26.03 14.42
C GLU A 908 -13.03 -25.38 15.78
N LYS A 909 -12.67 -24.09 15.81
CA LYS A 909 -12.48 -23.29 17.02
C LYS A 909 -13.40 -22.07 17.01
N ALA A 910 -13.52 -21.39 18.16
CA ALA A 910 -14.24 -20.11 18.24
C ALA A 910 -13.57 -19.03 17.36
N ASN A 911 -12.23 -18.97 17.42
CA ASN A 911 -11.38 -18.16 16.56
C ASN A 911 -10.56 -19.09 15.65
N GLY A 912 -11.15 -19.56 14.54
CA GLY A 912 -10.41 -20.28 13.50
C GLY A 912 -10.53 -21.80 13.51
N PHE A 913 -9.42 -22.46 13.20
CA PHE A 913 -9.35 -23.92 13.04
C PHE A 913 -7.98 -24.46 13.50
N SER A 914 -7.89 -25.78 13.65
CA SER A 914 -6.62 -26.51 13.74
C SER A 914 -6.71 -27.81 12.94
N CYS A 915 -5.55 -28.36 12.58
CA CYS A 915 -5.47 -29.70 12.02
C CYS A 915 -5.11 -30.68 13.15
N ASP A 916 -6.04 -31.54 13.55
CA ASP A 916 -5.77 -32.67 14.44
C ASP A 916 -4.88 -33.68 13.69
N CYS A 917 -3.61 -33.70 14.09
CA CYS A 917 -2.61 -34.63 13.58
C CYS A 917 -2.45 -35.87 14.47
N GLY A 918 -3.30 -36.09 15.48
CA GLY A 918 -3.18 -37.20 16.44
C GLY A 918 -3.33 -38.58 15.80
N GLN A 919 -4.24 -38.69 14.82
CA GLN A 919 -4.46 -39.90 14.01
C GLN A 919 -3.48 -40.03 12.81
N SER A 920 -2.53 -39.10 12.69
CA SER A 920 -1.57 -39.05 11.58
C SER A 920 -0.17 -39.50 12.01
N ALA A 921 0.67 -39.83 11.03
CA ALA A 921 2.10 -40.08 11.22
C ALA A 921 2.95 -38.79 11.15
N TYR A 922 2.28 -37.64 10.98
CA TYR A 922 2.86 -36.33 10.73
C TYR A 922 2.50 -35.34 11.85
N THR A 923 3.11 -34.15 11.83
CA THR A 923 2.90 -33.07 12.82
C THR A 923 3.09 -31.69 12.19
N GLY A 924 3.24 -30.64 13.00
CA GLY A 924 3.30 -29.25 12.56
C GLY A 924 1.94 -28.70 12.12
N ALA A 925 1.85 -27.39 11.89
CA ALA A 925 0.60 -26.61 11.75
C ALA A 925 -0.51 -27.21 10.85
N PHE A 926 -0.12 -28.05 9.87
CA PHE A 926 -1.03 -28.65 8.88
C PHE A 926 -0.83 -30.17 8.71
N CYS A 927 -0.23 -30.85 9.69
CA CYS A 927 0.17 -32.26 9.58
C CYS A 927 1.10 -32.53 8.38
N HIS A 928 2.02 -31.61 8.11
CA HIS A 928 2.94 -31.66 6.96
C HIS A 928 4.36 -32.10 7.34
N GLU A 929 4.76 -31.96 8.61
CA GLU A 929 6.09 -32.35 9.09
C GLU A 929 6.14 -33.86 9.34
N GLU A 930 7.15 -34.53 8.80
CA GLU A 930 7.30 -35.99 8.92
C GLU A 930 7.94 -36.40 10.25
N VAL A 931 7.21 -37.11 11.10
CA VAL A 931 7.76 -37.63 12.36
C VAL A 931 8.74 -38.76 12.05
N SER A 932 10.01 -38.56 12.45
CA SER A 932 11.14 -39.33 11.95
C SER A 932 12.28 -39.43 12.97
N ALA A 933 12.91 -40.60 13.07
CA ALA A 933 13.97 -40.86 14.05
C ALA A 933 15.07 -41.80 13.55
N SER A 934 16.27 -41.56 14.08
CA SER A 934 17.42 -42.43 13.91
C SER A 934 17.41 -43.60 14.90
N PHE A 935 17.72 -44.78 14.39
CA PHE A 935 17.79 -46.05 15.12
C PHE A 935 19.20 -46.64 15.01
N LYS A 936 19.66 -47.27 16.09
CA LYS A 936 20.86 -48.12 16.14
C LYS A 936 20.41 -49.56 16.38
N ALA A 937 21.27 -50.55 16.12
CA ALA A 937 20.99 -51.98 16.37
C ALA A 937 20.57 -52.32 17.84
N THR A 938 20.77 -51.42 18.81
CA THR A 938 20.30 -51.54 20.20
C THR A 938 18.98 -50.82 20.48
N THR A 939 18.47 -50.01 19.56
CA THR A 939 17.23 -49.23 19.70
C THR A 939 16.00 -50.11 19.45
N SER A 940 15.02 -50.01 20.35
CA SER A 940 13.74 -50.71 20.31
C SER A 940 12.64 -49.78 20.82
N ILE A 941 11.54 -49.66 20.08
CA ILE A 941 10.32 -48.97 20.51
C ILE A 941 9.20 -50.00 20.55
N ALA A 942 8.66 -50.29 21.74
CA ALA A 942 7.53 -51.21 21.91
C ALA A 942 6.28 -50.46 22.37
N TYR A 943 5.26 -50.37 21.51
CA TYR A 943 3.94 -49.85 21.83
C TYR A 943 3.06 -50.98 22.37
N ILE A 944 2.52 -50.81 23.57
CA ILE A 944 1.66 -51.79 24.24
C ILE A 944 0.20 -51.40 24.02
N LEU A 945 -0.60 -52.36 23.58
CA LEU A 945 -2.05 -52.19 23.44
C LEU A 945 -2.72 -52.51 24.77
N ASN A 946 -3.05 -51.46 25.53
CA ASN A 946 -3.71 -51.59 26.83
C ASN A 946 -5.22 -51.89 26.66
N GLU A 947 -5.75 -52.76 27.50
CA GLU A 947 -7.19 -53.01 27.63
C GLU A 947 -7.92 -51.75 28.19
N PRO A 948 -9.19 -51.52 27.82
CA PRO A 948 -9.98 -50.39 28.32
C PRO A 948 -10.40 -50.60 29.79
N TYR A 949 -9.51 -50.23 30.71
CA TYR A 949 -9.68 -50.43 32.15
C TYR A 949 -10.78 -49.53 32.75
N GLN A 950 -12.03 -49.99 32.73
CA GLN A 950 -13.15 -49.26 33.33
C GLN A 950 -13.03 -49.19 34.86
N LEU A 951 -12.89 -47.98 35.42
CA LEU A 951 -13.17 -47.74 36.83
C LEU A 951 -14.68 -47.81 37.10
N SER A 952 -15.18 -48.99 37.43
CA SER A 952 -16.42 -49.14 38.20
C SER A 952 -16.11 -49.84 39.53
N ARG A 953 -16.31 -49.12 40.63
CA ARG A 953 -16.09 -49.63 41.99
C ARG A 953 -17.42 -50.15 42.53
N ASN A 954 -17.39 -51.30 43.22
CA ASN A 954 -18.52 -52.01 43.84
C ASN A 954 -19.39 -52.89 42.91
N SER A 955 -19.05 -54.17 42.78
CA SER A 955 -19.94 -55.27 43.21
C SER A 955 -19.20 -56.62 43.21
N SER A 956 -19.67 -57.58 44.01
CA SER A 956 -19.00 -58.88 44.20
C SER A 956 -19.54 -59.93 43.23
N ALA A 957 -18.99 -59.96 42.02
CA ALA A 957 -19.15 -61.05 41.06
C ALA A 957 -17.78 -61.36 40.41
N TRP A 958 -17.53 -62.64 40.08
CA TRP A 958 -16.27 -63.03 39.42
C TRP A 958 -16.30 -62.60 37.95
N PRO A 959 -15.38 -61.76 37.48
CA PRO A 959 -15.30 -61.41 36.06
C PRO A 959 -14.67 -62.57 35.29
N SER A 960 -15.51 -63.37 34.63
CA SER A 960 -15.07 -64.23 33.53
C SER A 960 -14.80 -63.34 32.31
N SER A 961 -13.61 -62.72 32.26
CA SER A 961 -13.16 -61.84 31.18
C SER A 961 -12.91 -62.64 29.90
N ILE A 962 -13.98 -62.89 29.15
CA ILE A 962 -13.88 -63.24 27.73
C ILE A 962 -13.28 -62.01 27.05
N TYR A 963 -12.13 -62.19 26.38
CA TYR A 963 -11.41 -61.11 25.72
C TYR A 963 -12.33 -60.33 24.76
N SER A 964 -12.29 -59.00 24.82
CA SER A 964 -12.92 -58.17 23.79
C SER A 964 -12.09 -58.25 22.52
N ASP A 965 -12.45 -59.18 21.64
CA ASP A 965 -11.67 -59.46 20.43
C ASP A 965 -11.60 -58.26 19.49
N MET A 966 -10.46 -57.58 19.53
CA MET A 966 -10.02 -56.67 18.48
C MET A 966 -9.64 -57.51 17.26
N THR A 967 -10.67 -57.96 16.54
CA THR A 967 -10.57 -58.70 15.27
C THR A 967 -10.13 -57.75 14.16
N LEU A 968 -9.00 -58.06 13.55
CA LEU A 968 -8.42 -57.24 12.49
C LEU A 968 -9.00 -57.63 11.14
N ARG A 969 -9.73 -56.70 10.51
CA ARG A 969 -10.40 -56.92 9.22
C ARG A 969 -10.03 -55.88 8.14
N GLY A 970 -9.11 -54.95 8.45
CA GLY A 970 -8.89 -53.76 7.61
C GLY A 970 -7.51 -53.11 7.76
N GLU A 971 -6.45 -53.89 7.95
CA GLU A 971 -5.17 -53.36 8.42
C GLU A 971 -4.46 -52.48 7.39
N ASN A 972 -4.20 -51.23 7.78
CA ASN A 972 -3.51 -50.21 6.99
C ASN A 972 -2.22 -49.80 7.71
N ILE A 973 -1.07 -50.10 7.11
CA ILE A 973 0.25 -49.82 7.66
C ILE A 973 0.95 -48.81 6.73
N SER A 974 1.83 -47.97 7.26
CA SER A 974 2.76 -47.19 6.42
C SER A 974 4.03 -46.83 7.17
N LEU A 975 5.16 -46.78 6.46
CA LEU A 975 6.43 -46.30 7.00
C LEU A 975 7.42 -45.93 5.88
N GLY A 976 8.12 -44.82 6.06
CA GLY A 976 9.35 -44.52 5.35
C GLY A 976 10.55 -45.14 6.05
N PHE A 977 11.57 -45.55 5.29
CA PHE A 977 12.83 -45.99 5.87
C PHE A 977 14.05 -45.63 5.02
N ARG A 978 15.19 -45.46 5.70
CA ARG A 978 16.50 -45.29 5.08
C ARG A 978 17.52 -46.13 5.83
N THR A 979 18.07 -47.14 5.18
CA THR A 979 19.12 -48.01 5.74
C THR A 979 20.04 -48.54 4.64
N SER A 980 21.24 -48.96 5.04
CA SER A 980 22.15 -49.81 4.27
C SER A 980 22.33 -51.20 4.92
N GLN A 981 21.61 -51.49 6.01
CA GLN A 981 21.63 -52.78 6.69
C GLN A 981 20.68 -53.76 5.99
N SER A 982 21.20 -54.91 5.60
CA SER A 982 20.39 -56.04 5.17
C SER A 982 21.07 -57.37 5.55
N PRO A 983 20.36 -58.30 6.21
CA PRO A 983 18.93 -58.22 6.55
C PRO A 983 18.65 -57.33 7.78
N ALA A 984 17.41 -56.82 7.89
CA ALA A 984 16.97 -55.95 8.98
C ALA A 984 15.46 -56.06 9.24
N LEU A 985 15.03 -55.91 10.50
CA LEU A 985 13.62 -55.92 10.91
C LEU A 985 13.10 -54.49 11.09
N LEU A 986 12.01 -54.11 10.41
CA LEU A 986 11.44 -52.76 10.48
C LEU A 986 10.31 -52.67 11.52
N LEU A 987 9.32 -53.56 11.41
CA LEU A 987 8.13 -53.64 12.25
C LEU A 987 7.84 -55.10 12.59
N TYR A 988 7.49 -55.35 13.86
CA TYR A 988 7.08 -56.65 14.37
C TYR A 988 5.84 -56.49 15.26
N VAL A 989 4.74 -57.16 14.91
CA VAL A 989 3.47 -57.12 15.63
C VAL A 989 3.13 -58.54 16.08
N ASN A 990 2.83 -58.74 17.37
CA ASN A 990 2.57 -60.06 17.94
C ASN A 990 1.21 -60.14 18.66
N SER A 991 0.57 -61.30 18.64
CA SER A 991 -0.65 -61.59 19.40
C SER A 991 -0.37 -62.29 20.73
N PHE A 992 -1.37 -62.32 21.62
CA PHE A 992 -1.33 -63.15 22.83
C PHE A 992 -1.21 -64.66 22.52
N TYR A 993 -1.65 -65.09 21.32
CA TYR A 993 -1.62 -66.49 20.86
C TYR A 993 -0.30 -66.89 20.14
N ARG A 994 0.77 -66.10 20.28
CA ARG A 994 2.09 -66.29 19.61
C ARG A 994 2.07 -66.18 18.08
N GLU A 995 1.02 -65.61 17.53
CA GLU A 995 0.93 -65.30 16.10
C GLU A 995 1.67 -63.98 15.85
N TYR A 996 2.21 -63.78 14.65
CA TYR A 996 2.93 -62.54 14.36
C TYR A 996 2.87 -62.09 12.89
N LEU A 997 3.01 -60.79 12.71
CA LEU A 997 3.24 -60.10 11.46
C LEU A 997 4.60 -59.39 11.55
N ALA A 998 5.49 -59.64 10.60
CA ALA A 998 6.82 -59.05 10.55
C ALA A 998 7.13 -58.45 9.18
N LEU A 999 7.59 -57.20 9.14
CA LEU A 999 8.09 -56.53 7.95
C LEU A 999 9.61 -56.41 8.03
N LEU A 1000 10.32 -57.03 7.09
CA LEU A 1000 11.78 -57.16 7.15
C LEU A 1000 12.43 -57.08 5.77
N ILE A 1001 13.62 -56.48 5.74
CA ILE A 1001 14.48 -56.33 4.56
C ILE A 1001 15.37 -57.56 4.47
N ASN A 1002 15.47 -58.14 3.26
CA ASN A 1002 16.39 -59.22 2.90
C ASN A 1002 17.24 -58.82 1.68
N ASN A 1003 18.31 -59.58 1.43
CA ASN A 1003 19.00 -59.59 0.14
C ASN A 1003 18.50 -60.79 -0.68
N HIS A 1004 18.34 -60.63 -1.99
CA HIS A 1004 18.07 -61.72 -2.92
C HIS A 1004 19.02 -61.61 -4.13
N GLY A 1005 19.43 -62.77 -4.67
CA GLY A 1005 20.45 -62.86 -5.72
C GLY A 1005 21.76 -63.50 -5.26
N ASP A 1006 22.55 -64.00 -6.22
CA ASP A 1006 23.91 -64.51 -5.98
C ASP A 1006 24.92 -63.33 -5.94
N LYS A 1007 26.16 -63.62 -5.55
CA LYS A 1007 27.14 -62.70 -4.94
C LYS A 1007 27.34 -61.33 -5.61
N ASP A 1008 27.21 -61.24 -6.93
CA ASP A 1008 27.56 -60.05 -7.72
C ASP A 1008 26.37 -59.12 -8.02
N GLN A 1009 25.13 -59.56 -7.83
CA GLN A 1009 23.93 -58.71 -7.95
C GLN A 1009 22.96 -58.97 -6.79
N LYS A 1010 23.05 -58.10 -5.77
CA LYS A 1010 22.17 -58.11 -4.60
C LYS A 1010 21.05 -57.10 -4.78
N ASP A 1011 19.89 -57.57 -5.23
CA ASP A 1011 18.69 -56.76 -5.13
C ASP A 1011 18.19 -56.81 -3.67
N LEU A 1012 17.86 -55.64 -3.12
CA LEU A 1012 17.18 -55.55 -1.83
C LEU A 1012 15.72 -56.00 -2.04
N CYS A 1013 15.18 -56.77 -1.11
CA CYS A 1013 13.78 -57.17 -1.17
C CYS A 1013 13.08 -56.94 0.16
N LEU A 1014 11.88 -56.37 0.10
CA LEU A 1014 11.05 -56.15 1.26
C LEU A 1014 10.11 -57.35 1.41
N SER A 1015 10.26 -58.07 2.52
CA SER A 1015 9.50 -59.27 2.84
C SER A 1015 8.47 -59.00 3.94
N LEU A 1016 7.20 -59.32 3.66
CA LEU A 1016 6.20 -59.54 4.70
C LEU A 1016 6.25 -61.01 5.12
N VAL A 1017 6.22 -61.27 6.43
CA VAL A 1017 5.98 -62.60 6.99
C VAL A 1017 4.76 -62.53 7.90
N ILE A 1018 3.72 -63.32 7.61
CA ILE A 1018 2.59 -63.56 8.52
C ILE A 1018 2.65 -65.02 8.98
N PHE A 1019 2.50 -65.26 10.28
CA PHE A 1019 2.44 -66.58 10.89
C PHE A 1019 1.19 -66.72 11.77
N HIS A 1020 0.32 -67.66 11.40
CA HIS A 1020 -0.96 -67.95 12.07
C HIS A 1020 -0.93 -69.39 12.63
N LEU A 1021 -1.03 -69.52 13.96
CA LEU A 1021 -0.71 -70.74 14.70
C LEU A 1021 -1.70 -71.87 14.37
N PHE A 1022 -3.00 -71.55 14.32
CA PHE A 1022 -4.07 -72.53 14.13
C PHE A 1022 -4.16 -73.11 12.72
N LYS A 1023 -3.76 -72.35 11.69
CA LYS A 1023 -3.74 -72.81 10.29
C LYS A 1023 -2.36 -73.32 9.86
N ASN A 1024 -1.32 -73.12 10.67
CA ASN A 1024 0.07 -73.48 10.40
C ASN A 1024 0.61 -72.89 9.07
N VAL A 1025 0.06 -71.75 8.66
CA VAL A 1025 0.42 -71.04 7.43
C VAL A 1025 1.50 -70.01 7.74
N ILE A 1026 2.60 -70.07 6.99
CA ILE A 1026 3.60 -69.01 6.88
C ILE A 1026 3.40 -68.37 5.50
N LEU A 1027 2.78 -67.20 5.46
CA LEU A 1027 2.74 -66.39 4.23
C LEU A 1027 4.04 -65.60 4.13
N ARG A 1028 4.74 -65.71 2.99
CA ARG A 1028 5.85 -64.82 2.63
C ARG A 1028 5.57 -64.14 1.31
N ILE A 1029 5.30 -62.84 1.36
CA ILE A 1029 5.28 -61.95 0.19
C ILE A 1029 6.64 -61.26 0.15
N CYS A 1030 7.28 -61.19 -1.02
CA CYS A 1030 8.61 -60.63 -1.18
C CYS A 1030 8.69 -59.85 -2.49
N LEU A 1031 8.73 -58.52 -2.42
CA LEU A 1031 8.96 -57.67 -3.59
C LEU A 1031 10.44 -57.34 -3.70
N CYS A 1032 11.01 -57.58 -4.88
CA CYS A 1032 12.38 -57.26 -5.23
C CYS A 1032 12.38 -56.20 -6.33
N HIS A 1033 12.99 -55.05 -6.06
CA HIS A 1033 13.26 -54.00 -7.05
C HIS A 1033 14.75 -53.66 -7.04
N HIS A 1034 15.21 -53.01 -8.11
CA HIS A 1034 16.63 -52.66 -8.23
C HIS A 1034 16.96 -51.39 -7.42
N PHE A 1035 17.17 -51.56 -6.11
CA PHE A 1035 17.44 -50.46 -5.19
C PHE A 1035 18.87 -49.91 -5.35
N GLN A 1036 19.01 -48.78 -6.03
CA GLN A 1036 20.15 -47.90 -5.78
C GLN A 1036 20.00 -47.28 -4.38
N SER A 1037 21.07 -47.29 -3.59
CA SER A 1037 20.97 -47.09 -2.13
C SER A 1037 20.83 -45.63 -1.71
N MET A 1038 19.62 -45.05 -1.78
CA MET A 1038 19.23 -43.91 -0.94
C MET A 1038 17.70 -43.67 -0.87
N SER A 1039 17.12 -43.87 0.32
CA SER A 1039 15.75 -43.53 0.76
C SER A 1039 14.56 -44.05 -0.09
N SER A 1040 13.71 -44.89 0.52
CA SER A 1040 12.42 -45.33 -0.03
C SER A 1040 11.29 -45.16 0.98
N ILE A 1041 10.09 -44.83 0.49
CA ILE A 1041 8.86 -44.64 1.27
C ILE A 1041 7.91 -45.81 0.96
N CYS A 1042 7.66 -46.68 1.93
CA CYS A 1042 6.76 -47.82 1.75
C CYS A 1042 5.34 -47.48 2.23
N LYS A 1043 4.43 -47.31 1.26
CA LYS A 1043 2.99 -47.11 1.46
C LYS A 1043 2.24 -48.41 1.10
N ALA A 1044 2.66 -49.50 1.73
CA ALA A 1044 2.14 -50.85 1.50
C ALA A 1044 1.18 -51.26 2.62
N PHE A 1045 0.33 -52.24 2.32
CA PHE A 1045 -0.71 -52.83 3.18
C PHE A 1045 -2.01 -52.03 3.25
N THR A 1046 -3.00 -52.55 2.53
CA THR A 1046 -4.38 -52.61 3.03
C THR A 1046 -4.81 -54.06 2.96
N LEU A 1047 -5.06 -54.68 4.11
CA LEU A 1047 -5.86 -55.91 4.19
C LEU A 1047 -7.33 -55.53 4.06
N THR A 1048 -8.12 -56.33 3.35
CA THR A 1048 -9.56 -56.08 3.22
C THR A 1048 -10.29 -57.42 3.16
N ASP A 1049 -11.27 -57.60 4.05
CA ASP A 1049 -12.09 -58.82 4.17
C ASP A 1049 -11.30 -60.14 4.07
N GLY A 1050 -10.11 -60.18 4.70
CA GLY A 1050 -9.26 -61.37 4.85
C GLY A 1050 -8.71 -62.02 3.57
N THR A 1051 -9.00 -61.46 2.38
CA THR A 1051 -8.88 -62.16 1.09
C THR A 1051 -7.82 -61.57 0.15
N TYR A 1052 -7.41 -60.32 0.32
CA TYR A 1052 -6.34 -59.72 -0.48
C TYR A 1052 -5.43 -58.77 0.32
N ILE A 1053 -4.17 -58.69 -0.11
CA ILE A 1053 -3.14 -57.79 0.41
C ILE A 1053 -2.66 -56.89 -0.72
N ILE A 1054 -2.92 -55.59 -0.60
CA ILE A 1054 -2.38 -54.57 -1.52
C ILE A 1054 -1.00 -54.10 -1.02
N PHE A 1055 0.01 -54.12 -1.89
CA PHE A 1055 1.39 -53.70 -1.55
C PHE A 1055 1.90 -52.62 -2.53
N GLN A 1056 2.61 -51.62 -2.02
CA GLN A 1056 3.21 -50.54 -2.83
C GLN A 1056 4.48 -49.98 -2.20
N ILE A 1057 5.55 -49.88 -2.99
CA ILE A 1057 6.80 -49.16 -2.67
C ILE A 1057 6.86 -47.88 -3.52
N ASP A 1058 7.21 -46.75 -2.90
CA ASP A 1058 7.39 -45.46 -3.55
C ASP A 1058 6.22 -45.10 -4.50
N GLN A 1059 6.49 -44.79 -5.77
CA GLN A 1059 5.51 -44.46 -6.80
C GLN A 1059 5.24 -45.62 -7.77
N ASN A 1060 5.68 -46.85 -7.44
CA ASN A 1060 5.49 -48.00 -8.31
C ASN A 1060 4.02 -48.44 -8.34
N ALA A 1061 3.67 -49.27 -9.33
CA ALA A 1061 2.35 -49.88 -9.40
C ALA A 1061 2.05 -50.68 -8.13
N LYS A 1062 0.76 -50.74 -7.76
CA LYS A 1062 0.29 -51.61 -6.68
C LYS A 1062 0.35 -53.06 -7.13
N GLU A 1063 0.90 -53.92 -6.27
CA GLU A 1063 0.84 -55.38 -6.44
C GLU A 1063 -0.18 -55.96 -5.47
N ASP A 1064 -1.16 -56.68 -6.03
CA ASP A 1064 -2.28 -57.26 -5.29
C ASP A 1064 -2.08 -58.77 -5.13
N PHE A 1065 -1.92 -59.23 -3.87
CA PHE A 1065 -1.71 -60.64 -3.54
C PHE A 1065 -2.99 -61.26 -2.99
N ASN A 1066 -3.55 -62.22 -3.72
CA ASN A 1066 -4.77 -62.93 -3.36
C ASN A 1066 -4.48 -64.08 -2.36
N LEU A 1067 -5.25 -64.15 -1.27
CA LEU A 1067 -5.08 -65.12 -0.20
C LEU A 1067 -6.01 -66.32 -0.39
N THR A 1068 -5.44 -67.53 -0.48
CA THR A 1068 -6.19 -68.78 -0.67
C THR A 1068 -6.96 -69.27 0.58
N SER A 1069 -7.03 -68.46 1.64
CA SER A 1069 -7.73 -68.75 2.88
C SER A 1069 -7.84 -67.47 3.72
N ASP A 1070 -8.97 -67.24 4.37
CA ASP A 1070 -9.15 -66.08 5.26
C ASP A 1070 -8.09 -66.07 6.37
N VAL A 1071 -7.32 -64.99 6.49
CA VAL A 1071 -6.34 -64.81 7.58
C VAL A 1071 -6.85 -63.72 8.53
N GLU A 1072 -7.63 -64.12 9.53
CA GLU A 1072 -7.94 -63.27 10.68
C GLU A 1072 -6.73 -63.27 11.63
N PHE A 1073 -6.21 -62.09 11.97
CA PHE A 1073 -5.10 -61.92 12.92
C PHE A 1073 -5.64 -61.26 14.18
N ASN A 1074 -5.91 -62.04 15.23
CA ASN A 1074 -6.71 -61.60 16.37
C ASN A 1074 -5.86 -61.35 17.63
N SER A 1075 -6.39 -60.50 18.52
CA SER A 1075 -5.87 -60.27 19.87
C SER A 1075 -4.38 -59.86 19.91
N ILE A 1076 -4.03 -58.76 19.21
CA ILE A 1076 -2.68 -58.16 19.25
C ILE A 1076 -2.29 -57.79 20.70
N LYS A 1077 -1.02 -58.04 21.06
CA LYS A 1077 -0.39 -57.67 22.33
C LYS A 1077 0.44 -56.38 22.21
N SER A 1078 1.36 -56.30 21.24
CA SER A 1078 2.24 -55.13 21.07
C SER A 1078 2.75 -54.94 19.64
N LEU A 1079 3.17 -53.71 19.33
CA LEU A 1079 3.89 -53.37 18.10
C LEU A 1079 5.33 -52.95 18.47
N ILE A 1080 6.33 -53.54 17.82
CA ILE A 1080 7.75 -53.30 18.10
C ILE A 1080 8.46 -52.81 16.83
N LEU A 1081 9.21 -51.71 16.95
CA LEU A 1081 10.08 -51.15 15.91
C LEU A 1081 11.55 -51.41 16.23
N GLY A 1082 12.31 -51.88 15.24
CA GLY A 1082 13.73 -52.18 15.39
C GLY A 1082 14.00 -53.55 16.04
N ARG A 1083 14.65 -53.57 17.21
CA ARG A 1083 15.08 -54.81 17.86
C ARG A 1083 13.98 -55.45 18.73
N VAL A 1084 13.83 -56.76 18.67
CA VAL A 1084 13.01 -57.54 19.62
C VAL A 1084 13.93 -58.27 20.60
N GLN A 1085 13.57 -58.32 21.89
CA GLN A 1085 14.43 -58.88 22.94
C GLN A 1085 14.21 -60.39 23.17
N ASP A 1086 12.98 -60.88 23.02
CA ASP A 1086 12.59 -62.26 23.39
C ASP A 1086 12.65 -63.30 22.24
N LEU A 1087 13.34 -63.00 21.13
CA LEU A 1087 13.36 -63.83 19.92
C LEU A 1087 14.76 -64.08 19.39
N SER A 1088 15.05 -65.35 19.04
CA SER A 1088 16.30 -65.77 18.42
C SER A 1088 16.27 -65.60 16.89
N GLY A 1089 17.43 -65.30 16.29
CA GLY A 1089 17.56 -65.09 14.85
C GLY A 1089 17.40 -63.62 14.44
N LEU A 1090 16.83 -63.37 13.26
CA LEU A 1090 16.82 -62.05 12.59
C LEU A 1090 16.33 -60.88 13.48
N ALA A 1091 15.34 -61.13 14.35
CA ALA A 1091 14.76 -60.10 15.21
C ALA A 1091 15.72 -59.56 16.30
N SER A 1092 16.78 -60.31 16.65
CA SER A 1092 17.78 -59.89 17.63
C SER A 1092 18.87 -58.97 17.05
N LEU A 1093 18.99 -58.88 15.72
CA LEU A 1093 19.99 -58.04 15.04
C LEU A 1093 19.65 -56.54 15.10
N GLY A 1094 18.37 -56.21 15.31
CA GLY A 1094 17.87 -54.83 15.32
C GLY A 1094 17.91 -54.12 13.97
N PHE A 1095 17.65 -52.82 13.99
CA PHE A 1095 17.64 -51.95 12.82
C PHE A 1095 18.60 -50.78 13.02
N THR A 1096 19.47 -50.54 12.04
CA THR A 1096 20.36 -49.39 11.99
C THR A 1096 19.99 -48.54 10.78
N GLY A 1097 19.63 -47.28 11.00
CA GLY A 1097 19.13 -46.40 9.94
C GLY A 1097 18.17 -45.35 10.48
N CYS A 1098 17.19 -44.98 9.67
CA CYS A 1098 16.14 -44.04 10.03
C CYS A 1098 14.77 -44.60 9.65
N LEU A 1099 13.78 -44.44 10.53
CA LEU A 1099 12.36 -44.71 10.25
C LEU A 1099 11.59 -43.39 10.30
N SER A 1100 10.58 -43.27 9.44
CA SER A 1100 9.74 -42.08 9.34
C SER A 1100 8.28 -42.43 9.04
N ALA A 1101 7.35 -41.52 9.34
CA ALA A 1101 5.92 -41.67 9.06
C ALA A 1101 5.30 -43.02 9.50
N VAL A 1102 5.81 -43.61 10.59
CA VAL A 1102 5.44 -44.97 11.00
C VAL A 1102 4.03 -45.01 11.62
N ARG A 1103 3.11 -45.72 10.96
CA ARG A 1103 1.70 -45.83 11.34
C ARG A 1103 1.16 -47.25 11.14
N PHE A 1104 0.22 -47.61 12.02
CA PHE A 1104 -0.56 -48.85 12.01
C PHE A 1104 -2.01 -48.49 12.38
N ASN A 1105 -2.93 -48.52 11.41
CA ASN A 1105 -4.31 -48.05 11.49
C ASN A 1105 -4.45 -46.60 11.98
N SER A 1106 -4.74 -46.42 13.26
CA SER A 1106 -4.89 -45.15 14.00
C SER A 1106 -3.68 -44.83 14.90
N ILE A 1107 -2.74 -45.77 15.04
CA ILE A 1107 -1.63 -45.72 15.98
C ILE A 1107 -0.38 -45.28 15.23
N SER A 1108 0.34 -44.30 15.76
CA SER A 1108 1.64 -43.84 15.26
C SER A 1108 2.72 -44.07 16.34
N PRO A 1109 3.29 -45.30 16.47
CA PRO A 1109 4.18 -45.65 17.58
C PRO A 1109 5.39 -44.73 17.72
N LEU A 1110 5.93 -44.26 16.59
CA LEU A 1110 7.07 -43.36 16.54
C LEU A 1110 6.71 -41.93 17.03
N LYS A 1111 5.48 -41.46 16.79
CA LYS A 1111 4.98 -40.17 17.29
C LYS A 1111 4.76 -40.22 18.80
N ALA A 1112 4.14 -41.29 19.29
CA ALA A 1112 3.97 -41.54 20.72
C ALA A 1112 5.33 -41.58 21.45
N ALA A 1113 6.32 -42.29 20.90
CA ALA A 1113 7.65 -42.42 21.48
C ALA A 1113 8.47 -41.12 21.58
N LEU A 1114 8.20 -40.13 20.73
CA LEU A 1114 8.97 -38.87 20.67
C LEU A 1114 8.27 -37.69 21.34
N LEU A 1115 6.93 -37.60 21.25
CA LEU A 1115 6.18 -36.39 21.61
C LEU A 1115 5.26 -36.55 22.83
N HIS A 1116 5.02 -37.77 23.30
CA HIS A 1116 3.99 -38.07 24.30
C HIS A 1116 4.52 -39.05 25.37
N PRO A 1117 5.33 -38.57 26.35
CA PRO A 1117 6.03 -39.45 27.30
C PRO A 1117 5.11 -40.32 28.17
N ASP A 1118 3.86 -39.90 28.41
CA ASP A 1118 2.86 -40.66 29.16
C ASP A 1118 2.12 -41.73 28.32
N SER A 1119 2.57 -41.99 27.08
CA SER A 1119 2.02 -43.03 26.21
C SER A 1119 2.35 -44.45 26.69
N PRO A 1120 1.61 -45.49 26.27
CA PRO A 1120 1.94 -46.89 26.55
C PRO A 1120 3.10 -47.38 25.65
N VAL A 1121 4.26 -46.71 25.72
CA VAL A 1121 5.43 -46.97 24.87
C VAL A 1121 6.68 -47.17 25.71
N ILE A 1122 7.36 -48.31 25.51
CA ILE A 1122 8.65 -48.60 26.11
C ILE A 1122 9.74 -48.36 25.06
N VAL A 1123 10.53 -47.30 25.24
CA VAL A 1123 11.74 -47.03 24.45
C VAL A 1123 12.93 -47.66 25.18
N THR A 1124 13.75 -48.43 24.46
CA THR A 1124 15.00 -49.01 24.96
C THR A 1124 16.13 -48.75 23.98
N GLY A 1125 17.31 -48.40 24.51
CA GLY A 1125 18.43 -47.90 23.70
C GLY A 1125 18.28 -46.42 23.30
N PRO A 1126 19.30 -45.85 22.63
CA PRO A 1126 19.27 -44.45 22.23
C PRO A 1126 18.31 -44.22 21.06
N LEU A 1127 17.36 -43.31 21.23
CA LEU A 1127 16.47 -42.80 20.19
C LEU A 1127 16.74 -41.30 20.03
N ALA A 1128 16.85 -40.81 18.79
CA ALA A 1128 17.02 -39.39 18.51
C ALA A 1128 16.26 -39.02 17.23
N GLN A 1129 15.48 -37.94 17.30
CA GLN A 1129 14.76 -37.37 16.16
C GLN A 1129 15.74 -37.02 15.03
N SER A 1130 15.36 -37.30 13.78
CA SER A 1130 16.22 -37.12 12.62
C SER A 1130 15.36 -37.06 11.37
N SER A 1131 15.58 -36.08 10.50
CA SER A 1131 14.83 -35.87 9.24
C SER A 1131 15.01 -36.98 8.20
N CYS A 1132 15.67 -38.09 8.54
CA CYS A 1132 16.10 -39.16 7.63
C CYS A 1132 16.88 -38.68 6.38
N GLY A 1133 17.33 -37.42 6.37
CA GLY A 1133 17.89 -36.75 5.20
C GLY A 1133 16.91 -36.62 4.03
N SER A 1134 15.61 -36.43 4.30
CA SER A 1134 14.68 -35.91 3.31
C SER A 1134 15.00 -34.44 3.03
N SER A 1135 15.07 -34.08 1.75
CA SER A 1135 14.96 -32.68 1.36
C SER A 1135 13.50 -32.27 1.54
N SER A 1136 13.22 -31.41 2.52
CA SER A 1136 11.89 -30.81 2.66
C SER A 1136 11.48 -30.19 1.31
N PRO A 1137 10.23 -30.37 0.83
CA PRO A 1137 9.81 -29.81 -0.44
C PRO A 1137 10.07 -28.31 -0.46
N ALA A 1138 10.99 -27.86 -1.31
CA ALA A 1138 11.32 -26.45 -1.44
C ALA A 1138 10.10 -25.70 -1.97
N ASN A 1139 9.34 -25.10 -1.04
CA ASN A 1139 8.10 -24.40 -1.34
C ASN A 1139 8.46 -23.23 -2.28
N PRO A 1140 7.93 -23.17 -3.52
CA PRO A 1140 8.33 -22.17 -4.52
C PRO A 1140 7.90 -20.72 -4.20
N TYR A 1141 7.43 -20.49 -2.98
CA TYR A 1141 7.08 -19.18 -2.41
C TYR A 1141 8.04 -18.72 -1.29
N ALA A 1142 9.09 -19.49 -0.97
CA ALA A 1142 10.23 -18.99 -0.20
C ALA A 1142 11.02 -18.00 -1.08
N ALA A 1143 10.76 -16.70 -0.90
CA ALA A 1143 11.31 -15.66 -1.77
C ALA A 1143 12.84 -15.55 -1.67
N GLU A 1144 13.54 -15.77 -2.79
CA GLU A 1144 14.99 -15.61 -2.88
C GLU A 1144 15.41 -14.14 -2.73
N THR A 1145 16.13 -13.81 -1.67
CA THR A 1145 16.76 -12.50 -1.45
C THR A 1145 18.29 -12.61 -1.51
N THR A 1146 18.86 -12.67 -2.71
CA THR A 1146 20.31 -12.48 -2.87
C THR A 1146 20.69 -11.90 -4.24
N HIS A 1147 21.34 -10.73 -4.23
CA HIS A 1147 21.98 -10.15 -5.43
C HIS A 1147 23.48 -10.46 -5.43
N SER A 1148 24.04 -10.92 -6.57
CA SER A 1148 25.28 -10.31 -7.14
C SER A 1148 25.76 -10.94 -8.47
N SER A 1149 26.35 -10.07 -9.30
CA SER A 1149 27.37 -10.33 -10.34
C SER A 1149 27.16 -11.38 -11.46
N SER A 1150 26.71 -10.87 -12.62
CA SER A 1150 27.36 -11.02 -13.95
C SER A 1150 27.76 -12.40 -14.50
N GLY A 1151 27.05 -12.84 -15.55
CA GLY A 1151 27.51 -13.79 -16.56
C GLY A 1151 26.88 -13.48 -17.94
N ILE A 1152 27.65 -13.59 -19.03
CA ILE A 1152 27.21 -13.22 -20.39
C ILE A 1152 26.99 -14.48 -21.22
N PHE A 1153 25.85 -14.65 -21.91
CA PHE A 1153 25.74 -14.88 -23.38
C PHE A 1153 24.29 -15.01 -23.88
N LYS A 1154 24.13 -15.27 -25.19
CA LYS A 1154 22.94 -14.94 -26.01
C LYS A 1154 22.07 -16.16 -26.39
N LEU A 1155 20.75 -15.93 -26.38
CA LEU A 1155 19.79 -16.19 -27.49
C LEU A 1155 19.71 -17.60 -28.12
N TYR A 1156 18.51 -18.21 -28.08
CA TYR A 1156 17.86 -18.80 -29.28
C TYR A 1156 16.32 -18.78 -29.17
N CYS A 1157 15.61 -19.16 -30.24
CA CYS A 1157 14.20 -18.79 -30.47
C CYS A 1157 13.17 -19.93 -30.33
N GLN A 1158 11.94 -19.51 -29.99
CA GLN A 1158 10.62 -20.12 -30.28
C GLN A 1158 10.23 -21.48 -29.66
N PRO A 1159 9.00 -21.62 -29.13
CA PRO A 1159 8.40 -22.91 -28.78
C PRO A 1159 7.76 -23.60 -29.99
N LEU A 1160 7.70 -24.93 -29.95
CA LEU A 1160 7.06 -25.75 -30.98
C LEU A 1160 5.53 -25.74 -30.82
N VAL A 1161 4.81 -25.34 -31.87
CA VAL A 1161 3.34 -25.53 -31.96
C VAL A 1161 3.06 -26.92 -32.50
N ASN A 1162 2.17 -27.67 -31.84
CA ASN A 1162 1.49 -28.82 -32.43
C ASN A 1162 -0.01 -28.68 -32.20
N ALA A 1163 -0.78 -28.73 -33.29
CA ALA A 1163 -2.24 -28.65 -33.26
C ALA A 1163 -2.84 -30.01 -33.64
N ILE A 1164 -3.94 -30.38 -33.00
CA ILE A 1164 -4.84 -31.44 -33.46
C ILE A 1164 -6.23 -30.82 -33.63
N ARG A 1165 -6.96 -31.28 -34.65
CA ARG A 1165 -8.10 -30.57 -35.25
C ARG A 1165 -9.15 -31.60 -35.68
N SER A 1166 -10.39 -31.47 -35.20
CA SER A 1166 -11.51 -32.32 -35.63
C SER A 1166 -12.87 -31.60 -35.52
N ASP A 1167 -13.34 -31.13 -36.66
CA ASP A 1167 -14.73 -31.06 -37.14
C ASP A 1167 -15.90 -30.93 -36.14
N SER A 1168 -16.61 -29.81 -36.23
CA SER A 1168 -18.03 -29.66 -35.79
C SER A 1168 -18.81 -28.59 -36.58
N ALA A 1169 -18.33 -28.21 -37.78
CA ALA A 1169 -18.83 -27.07 -38.55
C ALA A 1169 -20.28 -27.21 -39.07
N LEU A 1170 -20.81 -28.43 -39.18
CA LEU A 1170 -22.16 -28.69 -39.71
C LEU A 1170 -23.29 -28.52 -38.70
N ILE A 1171 -23.02 -28.62 -37.39
CA ILE A 1171 -24.06 -28.58 -36.35
C ILE A 1171 -24.43 -27.14 -35.99
N GLY A 1172 -23.43 -26.25 -35.86
CA GLY A 1172 -23.66 -24.85 -35.48
C GLY A 1172 -24.52 -24.06 -36.49
N GLY A 1173 -24.40 -24.36 -37.78
CA GLY A 1173 -25.19 -23.69 -38.83
C GLY A 1173 -26.70 -23.91 -38.71
N VAL A 1174 -27.12 -25.12 -38.35
CA VAL A 1174 -28.55 -25.47 -38.17
C VAL A 1174 -29.13 -24.73 -36.96
N ILE A 1175 -28.39 -24.70 -35.84
CA ILE A 1175 -28.81 -24.02 -34.60
C ILE A 1175 -28.96 -22.51 -34.83
N ALA A 1176 -28.00 -21.88 -35.54
CA ALA A 1176 -28.06 -20.46 -35.85
C ALA A 1176 -29.30 -20.08 -36.68
N VAL A 1177 -29.69 -20.90 -37.67
CA VAL A 1177 -30.90 -20.67 -38.49
C VAL A 1177 -32.17 -20.80 -37.64
N VAL A 1178 -32.25 -21.80 -36.76
CA VAL A 1178 -33.41 -21.97 -35.86
C VAL A 1178 -33.58 -20.76 -34.93
N ILE A 1179 -32.48 -20.26 -34.34
CA ILE A 1179 -32.51 -19.06 -33.49
C ILE A 1179 -32.94 -17.82 -34.29
N PHE A 1180 -32.45 -17.65 -35.52
CA PHE A 1180 -32.84 -16.51 -36.35
C PHE A 1180 -34.34 -16.53 -36.71
N VAL A 1181 -34.91 -17.71 -36.98
CA VAL A 1181 -36.35 -17.88 -37.26
C VAL A 1181 -37.20 -17.62 -36.02
N THR A 1182 -36.83 -18.10 -34.83
CA THR A 1182 -37.62 -17.86 -33.60
C THR A 1182 -37.57 -16.40 -33.16
N VAL A 1183 -36.40 -15.74 -33.23
CA VAL A 1183 -36.28 -14.29 -32.98
C VAL A 1183 -37.10 -13.47 -33.98
N SER A 1184 -37.10 -13.85 -35.27
CA SER A 1184 -37.93 -13.20 -36.29
C SER A 1184 -39.43 -13.35 -36.02
N ALA A 1185 -39.88 -14.55 -35.61
CA ALA A 1185 -41.27 -14.80 -35.24
C ALA A 1185 -41.69 -13.99 -33.99
N LEU A 1186 -40.83 -13.91 -32.97
CA LEU A 1186 -41.06 -13.10 -31.78
C LEU A 1186 -41.13 -11.60 -32.09
N ALA A 1187 -40.29 -11.09 -33.00
CA ALA A 1187 -40.34 -9.69 -33.45
C ALA A 1187 -41.65 -9.35 -34.20
N ILE A 1188 -42.18 -10.29 -34.99
CA ILE A 1188 -43.48 -10.15 -35.66
C ILE A 1188 -44.63 -10.18 -34.63
N MET A 1189 -44.61 -11.11 -33.68
CA MET A 1189 -45.56 -11.18 -32.57
C MET A 1189 -45.57 -9.89 -31.73
N ALA A 1190 -44.39 -9.35 -31.38
CA ALA A 1190 -44.27 -8.10 -30.63
C ALA A 1190 -44.90 -6.92 -31.39
N ARG A 1191 -44.64 -6.79 -32.70
CA ARG A 1191 -45.30 -5.77 -33.54
C ARG A 1191 -46.82 -5.92 -33.57
N PHE A 1192 -47.33 -7.16 -33.65
CA PHE A 1192 -48.78 -7.43 -33.70
C PHE A 1192 -49.49 -7.15 -32.36
N ILE A 1193 -48.79 -7.30 -31.23
CA ILE A 1193 -49.30 -7.00 -29.89
C ILE A 1193 -49.27 -5.50 -29.60
N CYS A 1194 -48.23 -4.78 -30.02
CA CYS A 1194 -48.13 -3.32 -29.83
C CYS A 1194 -49.13 -2.52 -30.68
N SER A 1195 -49.59 -3.04 -31.83
CA SER A 1195 -50.47 -2.29 -32.75
C SER A 1195 -51.96 -2.29 -32.37
N ARG A 1196 -52.35 -2.70 -31.14
CA ARG A 1196 -53.76 -2.94 -30.78
C ARG A 1196 -54.18 -2.42 -29.40
N LYS A 1197 -53.56 -1.33 -28.92
CA LYS A 1197 -53.83 -0.80 -27.56
C LYS A 1197 -54.12 0.71 -27.45
N GLU A 1198 -54.75 1.29 -28.48
CA GLU A 1198 -55.49 2.55 -28.36
C GLU A 1198 -57.00 2.30 -28.48
N THR A 1199 -57.69 2.00 -27.37
CA THR A 1199 -59.14 2.20 -27.22
C THR A 1199 -59.65 1.98 -25.78
N TYR A 1200 -60.75 2.69 -25.44
CA TYR A 1200 -61.60 2.56 -24.24
C TYR A 1200 -61.09 3.03 -22.86
N ARG A 1201 -62.08 3.38 -22.01
CA ARG A 1201 -62.01 4.39 -20.91
C ARG A 1201 -63.24 4.24 -19.97
N SER A 1202 -63.09 4.63 -18.69
CA SER A 1202 -64.14 5.09 -17.72
C SER A 1202 -64.87 4.09 -16.78
N GLN A 1203 -65.21 4.62 -15.57
CA GLN A 1203 -66.33 4.27 -14.64
C GLN A 1203 -66.27 2.96 -13.80
N GLU A 1204 -66.94 2.75 -12.63
CA GLU A 1204 -67.47 3.51 -11.45
C GLU A 1204 -68.14 2.47 -10.47
N VAL A 1205 -68.55 2.64 -9.18
CA VAL A 1205 -68.27 3.53 -8.01
C VAL A 1205 -69.02 2.99 -6.73
N LYS A 1206 -68.73 3.50 -5.51
CA LYS A 1206 -69.45 3.30 -4.20
C LYS A 1206 -69.38 1.90 -3.54
N ALA A 1207 -69.58 1.70 -2.21
CA ALA A 1207 -69.54 2.52 -0.96
C ALA A 1207 -69.44 1.52 0.26
N VAL A 1208 -69.14 1.88 1.53
CA VAL A 1208 -69.99 2.57 2.56
C VAL A 1208 -69.13 2.86 3.82
N GLN A 1209 -69.55 3.82 4.67
CA GLN A 1209 -68.93 4.31 5.94
C GLN A 1209 -69.93 4.13 7.13
N PRO A 1210 -70.00 4.89 8.26
CA PRO A 1210 -69.22 6.00 8.87
C PRO A 1210 -68.60 5.60 10.24
N GLU A 1211 -68.10 6.42 11.19
CA GLU A 1211 -67.83 7.88 11.40
C GLU A 1211 -66.29 8.03 11.69
N GLU A 1212 -65.63 9.10 12.20
CA GLU A 1212 -65.88 10.49 12.65
C GLU A 1212 -64.78 11.42 12.00
N GLY A 1213 -64.33 12.62 12.39
CA GLY A 1213 -64.51 13.53 13.54
C GLY A 1213 -63.30 13.54 14.52
N HIS A 1214 -62.71 14.64 15.04
CA HIS A 1214 -62.49 16.06 14.61
C HIS A 1214 -61.14 16.51 15.30
N GLU A 1215 -60.28 17.45 14.85
CA GLU A 1215 -60.40 18.89 14.48
C GLU A 1215 -60.75 19.83 15.67
N PHE A 1216 -60.19 21.04 15.87
CA PHE A 1216 -59.20 21.89 15.15
C PHE A 1216 -58.56 22.97 16.13
N PRO A 1217 -57.79 24.03 15.75
CA PRO A 1217 -56.92 24.83 16.65
C PRO A 1217 -57.34 26.32 16.88
N PHE A 1218 -56.59 27.12 17.70
CA PHE A 1218 -56.12 28.52 17.43
C PHE A 1218 -55.52 29.32 18.64
N SER A 1219 -54.58 30.25 18.35
CA SER A 1219 -54.42 31.65 18.87
C SER A 1219 -53.90 32.05 20.29
N ASN A 1220 -52.68 32.63 20.31
CA ASN A 1220 -52.19 33.93 20.92
C ASN A 1220 -52.18 34.29 22.45
N GLN A 1221 -51.07 34.99 22.81
CA GLN A 1221 -50.87 36.10 23.80
C GLN A 1221 -51.13 35.83 25.31
N ALA A 1222 -50.10 35.87 26.19
CA ALA A 1222 -49.48 37.04 26.87
C ALA A 1222 -49.94 37.13 28.35
N ASP A 1223 -49.27 37.74 29.35
CA ASP A 1223 -48.03 38.54 29.36
C ASP A 1223 -47.36 38.57 30.77
N SER A 1224 -46.02 38.54 30.86
CA SER A 1224 -45.20 39.08 31.99
C SER A 1224 -45.37 38.48 33.44
N GLN A 1225 -44.53 38.66 34.47
CA GLN A 1225 -43.21 39.29 34.69
C GLN A 1225 -42.35 38.44 35.67
N SER A 1226 -41.01 38.48 35.54
CA SER A 1226 -40.00 38.75 36.60
C SER A 1226 -38.64 38.08 36.33
N ALA A 1227 -37.57 38.82 36.64
CA ALA A 1227 -36.14 38.49 36.51
C ALA A 1227 -35.46 38.83 37.87
N PRO A 1228 -34.14 38.66 38.12
CA PRO A 1228 -33.01 38.29 37.25
C PRO A 1228 -32.33 36.96 37.73
N SER A 1229 -31.12 36.52 37.33
CA SER A 1229 -29.96 37.19 36.73
C SER A 1229 -29.00 36.24 35.99
N GLU A 1230 -28.27 36.80 35.01
CA GLU A 1230 -26.97 36.30 34.48
C GLU A 1230 -26.93 34.92 33.78
N ASN A 1231 -26.04 34.67 32.81
CA ASN A 1231 -25.51 35.54 31.75
C ASN A 1231 -24.96 34.63 30.61
N GLN A 1232 -24.95 35.11 29.37
CA GLN A 1232 -24.01 34.85 28.24
C GLN A 1232 -23.20 33.50 28.12
N LYS A 1233 -22.80 33.00 26.94
CA LYS A 1233 -23.16 33.11 25.50
C LYS A 1233 -22.11 32.26 24.72
N GLU A 1234 -22.25 32.16 23.39
CA GLU A 1234 -21.24 31.65 22.44
C GLU A 1234 -20.95 30.13 22.53
N TYR A 1235 -20.85 29.31 21.46
CA TYR A 1235 -20.45 29.40 20.04
C TYR A 1235 -19.04 28.81 19.80
N PHE A 1236 -19.00 27.61 19.19
CA PHE A 1236 -17.81 26.90 18.67
C PHE A 1236 -16.74 26.55 19.74
N ILE A 1237 -16.00 25.44 19.62
CA ILE A 1237 -15.57 24.69 18.44
C ILE A 1237 -16.26 23.32 18.34
#